data_AF-A0A2M7TG26-F1
#
_entry.id   AF-A0A2M7TG26-F1
#
_cell.length_a   1.000
_cell.length_b   1.000
_cell.length_c   1.000
_cell.angle_alpha   90.00
_cell.angle_beta   90.00
_cell.angle_gamma   90.00
#
_symmetry.space_group_name_H-M   'P 1'
#
loop_
_entity.id
_entity.type
_entity.pdbx_description
1 polymer ?
#
loop_
_entity_poly.entity_id
_entity_poly.type
_entity_poly.pdbx_seq_one_letter_code
_entity_poly.pdbx_strand_id
1 'polypeptide(L)'
;MEYIEGDFDVYNLRVDEYHTYIAGGYYVHNDKGRENFVDTAYFGTVTTNASGTTTTSFNLPDNLTSWRITYQGVTRDLFAGSGSTNISVTLPMFIDLNVGKEFLLSDEPQISVRLHGEAVGKGAPSSVSVSFPTLGVTDPVEYVGTVGDVLWIPLPSLQVGEHYVTVKANVDGYEDTITKYFTVIESRLKVPQTSFDVLSPEYKVDDPQTVSYITLSDRNRGRYLSSVNRLKWYSGSRVDQIIASHMGETLYDTYFAAGSTRTGDIDIDIGKYQLASGGISLLPYGDADIEISAKVSAVASDQLDKNALRKYFLGVLSKDDLTLKEEAPALYGLATLGYPILNEVNGLLNSEEIDVRSRIYLALALSRLGDKSHAWDIYKSILEEYGEEASPYIRINSGTDIDDILEFTITMAQLGANLKDERAESLFKYTEDVRTTDILVVLEMIDYLKEIIPILPSDPVSFTYAYNDISDTVELKNGNVMMFDLGPEQYSDLSFSNITGNVGIAITREVSLSDLNNFPQSSNFEFTRSYNSTDIKDGDLVTVTIDYDLNKDTAYDGCYEVVDVLPSGLRPISRPYEYGIDYDSSYQYPIRVEGQEVSFCVYHTGNLEDQNYTPLVYYARTASLGTYTAEETIMQSIKARSEFKLGTRAQVKITQ
;
A
#
# COMPACT_ATOMS: atom_id res chain seq x y z
N MET A 1 -19.79 -51.10 22.98
CA MET A 1 -19.63 -50.42 21.69
C MET A 1 -20.54 -51.14 20.71
N GLU A 2 -21.58 -50.46 20.24
CA GLU A 2 -22.41 -50.96 19.14
C GLU A 2 -21.66 -50.67 17.84
N TYR A 3 -21.40 -51.72 17.06
CA TYR A 3 -20.91 -51.60 15.70
C TYR A 3 -22.13 -51.65 14.78
N ILE A 4 -22.25 -50.65 13.90
CA ILE A 4 -23.28 -50.61 12.85
C ILE A 4 -22.54 -50.67 11.51
N GLU A 5 -22.86 -51.68 10.71
CA GLU A 5 -22.24 -51.93 9.41
C GLU A 5 -23.22 -51.50 8.30
N GLY A 6 -22.77 -50.67 7.37
CA GLY A 6 -23.58 -50.13 6.27
C GLY A 6 -22.90 -48.97 5.52
N ASP A 7 -23.50 -48.55 4.40
CA ASP A 7 -23.10 -47.35 3.67
C ASP A 7 -23.81 -46.13 4.26
N PHE A 8 -23.04 -45.09 4.62
CA PHE A 8 -23.57 -43.87 5.22
C PHE A 8 -23.01 -42.64 4.49
N ASP A 9 -23.86 -41.63 4.31
CA ASP A 9 -23.39 -40.29 3.97
C ASP A 9 -22.59 -39.75 5.17
N VAL A 10 -21.35 -39.35 4.89
CA VAL A 10 -20.41 -38.82 5.90
C VAL A 10 -20.26 -37.32 5.69
N TYR A 11 -20.66 -36.55 6.69
CA TYR A 11 -20.51 -35.11 6.71
C TYR A 11 -19.27 -34.74 7.52
N ASN A 12 -18.40 -33.95 6.91
CA ASN A 12 -17.28 -33.32 7.58
C ASN A 12 -17.80 -32.10 8.34
N LEU A 13 -17.71 -32.12 9.67
CA LEU A 13 -18.05 -30.98 10.51
C LEU A 13 -16.79 -30.44 11.16
N ARG A 14 -16.47 -29.19 10.85
CA ARG A 14 -15.41 -28.42 11.48
C ARG A 14 -15.99 -27.20 12.17
N VAL A 15 -15.72 -27.06 13.47
CA VAL A 15 -16.10 -25.90 14.27
C VAL A 15 -14.90 -25.50 15.10
N ASP A 16 -14.35 -24.33 14.79
CA ASP A 16 -13.11 -23.82 15.39
C ASP A 16 -11.96 -24.86 15.37
N GLU A 17 -11.58 -25.37 16.54
CA GLU A 17 -10.51 -26.34 16.74
C GLU A 17 -10.98 -27.81 16.65
N TYR A 18 -12.28 -28.06 16.52
CA TYR A 18 -12.85 -29.40 16.51
C TYR A 18 -13.13 -29.86 15.08
N HIS A 19 -12.72 -31.07 14.77
CA HIS A 19 -13.01 -31.74 13.51
C HIS A 19 -13.59 -33.11 13.82
N THR A 20 -14.77 -33.39 13.27
CA THR A 20 -15.45 -34.67 13.45
C THR A 20 -16.22 -35.08 12.20
N TYR A 21 -16.60 -36.35 12.16
CA TYR A 21 -17.41 -36.91 11.11
C TYR A 21 -18.77 -37.29 11.68
N ILE A 22 -19.82 -36.92 10.96
CA ILE A 22 -21.19 -37.40 11.21
C ILE A 22 -21.51 -38.40 10.11
N ALA A 23 -21.65 -39.67 10.48
CA ALA A 23 -22.10 -40.72 9.55
C ALA A 23 -23.49 -41.19 9.95
N GLY A 24 -24.47 -41.06 9.05
CA GLY A 24 -25.84 -41.52 9.31
C GLY A 24 -26.52 -40.86 10.53
N GLY A 25 -26.13 -39.63 10.87
CA GLY A 25 -26.64 -38.89 12.03
C GLY A 25 -25.96 -39.22 13.38
N TYR A 26 -24.92 -40.05 13.38
CA TYR A 26 -24.14 -40.40 14.57
C TYR A 26 -22.75 -39.77 14.56
N TYR A 27 -22.27 -39.38 15.74
CA TYR A 27 -20.89 -38.94 15.93
C TYR A 27 -19.97 -40.15 15.82
N VAL A 28 -19.01 -40.12 14.90
CA VAL A 28 -18.09 -41.24 14.69
C VAL A 28 -16.75 -40.89 15.34
N HIS A 29 -16.45 -41.53 16.48
CA HIS A 29 -15.08 -41.61 16.97
C HIS A 29 -14.33 -42.63 16.10
N ASN A 30 -13.40 -42.15 15.29
CA ASN A 30 -12.45 -43.05 14.66
C ASN A 30 -11.20 -43.06 15.54
N ASP A 31 -10.70 -44.25 15.87
CA ASP A 31 -9.58 -44.51 16.79
C ASP A 31 -8.26 -44.08 16.12
N LYS A 32 -8.09 -42.78 15.89
CA LYS A 32 -7.22 -42.19 14.85
C LYS A 32 -5.85 -41.66 15.33
N GLY A 33 -5.47 -41.92 16.57
CA GLY A 33 -4.23 -41.37 17.13
C GLY A 33 -4.33 -39.87 17.42
N ARG A 34 -3.20 -39.16 17.35
CA ARG A 34 -3.03 -37.75 17.73
C ARG A 34 -3.35 -36.82 16.55
N GLU A 35 -4.28 -35.89 16.72
CA GLU A 35 -4.71 -34.97 15.65
C GLU A 35 -5.05 -33.55 16.15
N ASN A 36 -5.32 -33.37 17.45
CA ASN A 36 -5.61 -32.06 18.03
C ASN A 36 -4.34 -31.38 18.58
N PHE A 37 -3.77 -30.46 17.81
CA PHE A 37 -2.57 -29.72 18.17
C PHE A 37 -2.85 -28.21 18.30
N VAL A 38 -2.99 -27.72 19.53
CA VAL A 38 -3.23 -26.30 19.83
C VAL A 38 -2.20 -25.75 20.79
N ASP A 39 -2.07 -24.41 20.83
CA ASP A 39 -1.13 -23.74 21.76
C ASP A 39 -1.77 -23.42 23.11
N THR A 40 -3.11 -23.38 23.18
CA THR A 40 -3.87 -23.11 24.40
C THR A 40 -4.94 -24.18 24.59
N ALA A 41 -4.78 -25.02 25.62
CA ALA A 41 -5.73 -26.09 25.93
C ALA A 41 -7.04 -25.58 26.56
N TYR A 42 -6.97 -24.51 27.35
CA TYR A 42 -8.12 -23.98 28.10
C TYR A 42 -7.89 -22.53 28.51
N PHE A 43 -8.92 -21.70 28.33
CA PHE A 43 -8.98 -20.34 28.88
C PHE A 43 -10.38 -20.09 29.46
N GLY A 44 -10.45 -19.62 30.72
CA GLY A 44 -11.73 -19.38 31.37
C GLY A 44 -11.63 -18.80 32.77
N THR A 45 -12.78 -18.51 33.36
CA THR A 45 -12.91 -17.97 34.72
C THR A 45 -13.77 -18.88 35.58
N VAL A 46 -13.36 -19.10 36.84
CA VAL A 46 -14.12 -19.88 37.83
C VAL A 46 -14.25 -19.09 39.13
N THR A 47 -15.34 -19.32 39.86
CA THR A 47 -15.58 -18.69 41.17
C THR A 47 -15.24 -19.68 42.28
N THR A 48 -14.55 -19.20 43.31
CA THR A 48 -14.30 -19.99 44.52
C THR A 48 -15.53 -20.05 45.40
N ASN A 49 -15.70 -21.17 46.10
CA ASN A 49 -16.72 -21.30 47.12
C ASN A 49 -16.33 -20.52 48.39
N ALA A 50 -17.18 -20.58 49.43
CA ALA A 50 -16.95 -19.87 50.69
C ALA A 50 -15.65 -20.27 51.41
N SER A 51 -15.06 -21.43 51.11
CA SER A 51 -13.76 -21.86 51.63
C SER A 51 -12.57 -21.43 50.76
N GLY A 52 -12.79 -20.62 49.72
CA GLY A 52 -11.74 -20.16 48.82
C GLY A 52 -11.25 -21.23 47.82
N THR A 53 -11.99 -22.31 47.65
CA THR A 53 -11.62 -23.45 46.79
C THR A 53 -12.52 -23.54 45.56
N THR A 54 -11.98 -24.02 44.45
CA THR A 54 -12.74 -24.34 43.23
C THR A 54 -12.04 -25.47 42.47
N THR A 55 -12.75 -26.09 41.55
CA THR A 55 -12.20 -27.15 40.70
C THR A 55 -12.69 -26.93 39.28
N THR A 56 -11.76 -27.02 38.33
CA THR A 56 -12.06 -27.05 36.90
C THR A 56 -11.46 -28.31 36.29
N SER A 57 -12.02 -28.78 35.20
CA SER A 57 -11.53 -29.94 34.46
C SER A 57 -11.66 -29.66 32.97
N PHE A 58 -10.61 -29.97 32.24
CA PHE A 58 -10.52 -29.83 30.80
C PHE A 58 -9.68 -30.98 30.25
N ASN A 59 -9.90 -31.34 28.99
CA ASN A 59 -9.11 -32.35 28.31
C ASN A 59 -7.86 -31.69 27.74
N LEU A 60 -6.70 -32.34 27.88
CA LEU A 60 -5.49 -31.86 27.24
C LEU A 60 -5.51 -32.24 25.75
N PRO A 61 -5.06 -31.35 24.86
CA PRO A 61 -4.82 -31.66 23.46
C PRO A 61 -3.71 -32.70 23.29
N ASP A 62 -3.52 -33.17 22.06
CA ASP A 62 -2.59 -34.25 21.73
C ASP A 62 -1.11 -33.80 21.67
N ASN A 63 -0.82 -32.55 22.01
CA ASN A 63 0.55 -32.04 22.12
C ASN A 63 1.31 -32.77 23.23
N LEU A 64 2.41 -33.41 22.87
CA LEU A 64 3.37 -33.98 23.83
C LEU A 64 4.34 -32.87 24.26
N THR A 65 3.97 -32.15 25.31
CA THR A 65 4.69 -30.96 25.79
C THR A 65 4.56 -30.78 27.30
N SER A 66 5.26 -29.77 27.83
CA SER A 66 5.05 -29.25 29.18
C SER A 66 4.05 -28.09 29.12
N TRP A 67 2.79 -28.38 29.39
CA TRP A 67 1.72 -27.38 29.48
C TRP A 67 1.92 -26.49 30.71
N ARG A 68 2.02 -25.18 30.49
CA ARG A 68 2.08 -24.18 31.57
C ARG A 68 0.68 -23.71 31.92
N ILE A 69 0.22 -24.05 33.12
CA ILE A 69 -0.99 -23.49 33.71
C ILE A 69 -0.64 -22.17 34.38
N THR A 70 -1.31 -21.10 33.99
CA THR A 70 -1.22 -19.79 34.65
C THR A 70 -2.59 -19.44 35.20
N TYR A 71 -2.64 -18.98 36.45
CA TYR A 71 -3.90 -18.57 37.09
C TYR A 71 -3.73 -17.21 37.77
N GLN A 72 -4.82 -16.46 37.77
CA GLN A 72 -4.95 -15.18 38.45
C GLN A 72 -6.28 -15.18 39.19
N GLY A 73 -6.29 -14.65 40.41
CA GLY A 73 -7.47 -14.54 41.24
C GLY A 73 -7.61 -13.12 41.77
N VAL A 74 -8.84 -12.59 41.75
CA VAL A 74 -9.18 -11.29 42.32
C VAL A 74 -10.41 -11.44 43.21
N THR A 75 -10.47 -10.66 44.28
CA THR A 75 -11.62 -10.60 45.19
C THR A 75 -12.38 -9.29 45.01
N ARG A 76 -13.62 -9.21 45.50
CA ARG A 76 -14.42 -7.96 45.49
C ARG A 76 -13.76 -6.83 46.28
N ASP A 77 -13.00 -7.17 47.30
CA ASP A 77 -12.26 -6.22 48.14
C ASP A 77 -10.87 -5.87 47.55
N LEU A 78 -10.68 -6.14 46.24
CA LEU A 78 -9.49 -5.81 45.45
C LEU A 78 -8.18 -6.50 45.88
N PHE A 79 -8.24 -7.58 46.66
CA PHE A 79 -7.08 -8.47 46.80
C PHE A 79 -6.87 -9.26 45.50
N ALA A 80 -5.61 -9.40 45.09
CA ALA A 80 -5.21 -10.15 43.91
C ALA A 80 -4.08 -11.14 44.22
N GLY A 81 -4.02 -12.22 43.47
CA GLY A 81 -2.94 -13.21 43.51
C GLY A 81 -2.78 -13.89 42.16
N SER A 82 -1.57 -14.40 41.88
CA SER A 82 -1.28 -15.14 40.66
C SER A 82 -0.28 -16.25 40.91
N GLY A 83 -0.24 -17.22 40.01
CA GLY A 83 0.74 -18.31 40.05
C GLY A 83 0.78 -19.08 38.75
N SER A 84 1.77 -19.98 38.65
CA SER A 84 1.84 -20.91 37.54
C SER A 84 2.42 -22.25 37.96
N THR A 85 2.03 -23.31 37.27
CA THR A 85 2.57 -24.67 37.42
C THR A 85 2.63 -25.35 36.05
N ASN A 86 3.45 -26.39 35.92
CA ASN A 86 3.57 -27.14 34.67
C ASN A 86 3.01 -28.56 34.81
N ILE A 87 2.46 -29.09 33.72
CA ILE A 87 2.08 -30.49 33.57
C ILE A 87 2.77 -31.03 32.33
N SER A 88 3.57 -32.09 32.49
CA SER A 88 4.26 -32.75 31.38
C SER A 88 3.41 -33.90 30.83
N VAL A 89 3.23 -33.93 29.51
CA VAL A 89 2.52 -34.98 28.76
C VAL A 89 3.51 -35.64 27.81
N THR A 90 3.57 -36.97 27.81
CA THR A 90 4.51 -37.76 26.99
C THR A 90 3.91 -39.13 26.64
N LEU A 91 4.52 -39.82 25.67
CA LEU A 91 4.26 -41.21 25.34
C LEU A 91 5.55 -42.05 25.44
N PRO A 92 5.46 -43.36 25.71
CA PRO A 92 6.63 -44.26 25.75
C PRO A 92 7.43 -44.28 24.45
N MET A 93 6.73 -44.16 23.31
CA MET A 93 7.26 -43.93 21.97
C MET A 93 6.29 -42.99 21.24
N PHE A 94 6.81 -42.03 20.48
CA PHE A 94 6.01 -41.11 19.68
C PHE A 94 6.71 -40.66 18.40
N ILE A 95 5.88 -40.24 17.45
CA ILE A 95 6.26 -39.63 16.19
C ILE A 95 6.39 -38.11 16.39
N ASP A 96 7.54 -37.56 16.01
CA ASP A 96 7.70 -36.13 15.70
C ASP A 96 7.59 -35.95 14.19
N LEU A 97 6.43 -35.47 13.75
CA LEU A 97 6.11 -35.20 12.34
C LEU A 97 6.20 -33.70 12.07
N ASN A 98 7.06 -33.29 11.13
CA ASN A 98 7.08 -31.93 10.63
C ASN A 98 6.56 -31.88 9.19
N VAL A 99 5.49 -31.09 9.00
CA VAL A 99 4.88 -30.77 7.71
C VAL A 99 4.58 -29.28 7.71
N GLY A 100 4.86 -28.60 6.59
CA GLY A 100 4.49 -27.21 6.39
C GLY A 100 2.98 -27.03 6.48
N LYS A 101 2.50 -25.92 7.05
CA LYS A 101 1.06 -25.62 7.13
C LYS A 101 0.46 -25.27 5.77
N GLU A 102 1.29 -24.83 4.83
CA GLU A 102 0.86 -24.37 3.51
C GLU A 102 1.94 -24.60 2.46
N PHE A 103 1.53 -25.00 1.26
CA PHE A 103 2.38 -25.18 0.08
C PHE A 103 1.78 -24.50 -1.15
N LEU A 104 2.62 -24.17 -2.13
CA LEU A 104 2.14 -23.81 -3.46
C LEU A 104 1.86 -25.08 -4.27
N LEU A 105 0.90 -25.01 -5.18
CA LEU A 105 0.55 -26.11 -6.08
C LEU A 105 1.76 -26.68 -6.83
N SER A 106 2.74 -25.83 -7.17
CA SER A 106 3.96 -26.20 -7.90
C SER A 106 5.12 -26.66 -7.01
N ASP A 107 4.93 -26.75 -5.70
CA ASP A 107 5.97 -27.25 -4.78
C ASP A 107 6.06 -28.78 -4.81
N GLU A 108 7.27 -29.30 -4.60
CA GLU A 108 7.59 -30.72 -4.42
C GLU A 108 8.24 -30.94 -3.03
N PRO A 109 7.48 -30.77 -1.93
CA PRO A 109 8.02 -30.84 -0.57
C PRO A 109 8.25 -32.28 -0.09
N GLN A 110 9.10 -32.41 0.93
CA GLN A 110 9.21 -33.62 1.74
C GLN A 110 8.84 -33.32 3.19
N ILE A 111 8.13 -34.24 3.85
CA ILE A 111 7.89 -34.20 5.28
C ILE A 111 9.03 -34.90 6.02
N SER A 112 9.27 -34.50 7.27
CA SER A 112 10.20 -35.21 8.13
C SER A 112 9.46 -35.98 9.22
N VAL A 113 9.88 -37.23 9.38
CA VAL A 113 9.39 -38.14 10.42
C VAL A 113 10.59 -38.51 11.28
N ARG A 114 10.49 -38.22 12.58
CA ARG A 114 11.42 -38.71 13.60
C ARG A 114 10.67 -39.53 14.63
N LEU A 115 11.33 -40.56 15.15
CA LEU A 115 10.79 -41.38 16.23
C LEU A 115 11.62 -41.17 17.50
N HIS A 116 10.92 -40.92 18.60
CA HIS A 116 11.48 -40.68 19.93
C HIS A 116 10.70 -41.47 20.99
N GLY A 117 11.24 -41.55 22.19
CA GLY A 117 10.57 -42.19 23.32
C GLY A 117 11.55 -42.75 24.34
N GLU A 118 11.17 -42.72 25.63
CA GLU A 118 12.01 -43.29 26.70
C GLU A 118 12.01 -44.82 26.69
N ALA A 119 11.01 -45.44 26.06
CA ALA A 119 10.89 -46.90 25.98
C ALA A 119 11.61 -47.52 24.77
N VAL A 120 12.17 -46.70 23.86
CA VAL A 120 12.83 -47.15 22.63
C VAL A 120 14.26 -46.64 22.54
N GLY A 121 15.20 -47.50 22.14
CA GLY A 121 16.62 -47.14 22.03
C GLY A 121 16.95 -46.41 20.73
N LYS A 122 17.84 -45.41 20.79
CA LYS A 122 18.42 -44.80 19.58
C LYS A 122 19.08 -45.88 18.71
N GLY A 123 18.80 -45.85 17.41
CA GLY A 123 19.31 -46.86 16.47
C GLY A 123 18.39 -48.08 16.28
N ALA A 124 17.28 -48.20 17.01
CA ALA A 124 16.34 -49.29 16.82
C ALA A 124 15.64 -49.19 15.45
N PRO A 125 15.49 -50.31 14.72
CA PRO A 125 14.77 -50.32 13.45
C PRO A 125 13.27 -50.06 13.69
N SER A 126 12.64 -49.33 12.77
CA SER A 126 11.22 -48.99 12.85
C SER A 126 10.49 -49.28 11.56
N SER A 127 9.21 -49.62 11.69
CA SER A 127 8.26 -49.61 10.56
C SER A 127 7.44 -48.31 10.61
N VAL A 128 7.34 -47.62 9.48
CA VAL A 128 6.60 -46.36 9.34
C VAL A 128 5.68 -46.48 8.14
N SER A 129 4.38 -46.27 8.37
CA SER A 129 3.33 -46.33 7.36
C SER A 129 2.74 -44.93 7.17
N VAL A 130 2.69 -44.43 5.94
CA VAL A 130 2.25 -43.06 5.63
C VAL A 130 1.13 -43.06 4.60
N SER A 131 0.10 -42.26 4.83
CA SER A 131 -1.04 -42.11 3.91
C SER A 131 -1.35 -40.64 3.64
N PHE A 132 -1.83 -40.36 2.41
CA PHE A 132 -2.28 -39.03 1.97
C PHE A 132 -3.68 -39.12 1.36
N PRO A 133 -4.73 -39.38 2.16
CA PRO A 133 -6.03 -39.77 1.64
C PRO A 133 -6.67 -38.72 0.73
N THR A 134 -6.39 -37.43 0.98
CA THR A 134 -6.92 -36.30 0.19
C THR A 134 -6.12 -35.97 -1.06
N LEU A 135 -4.99 -36.63 -1.30
CA LEU A 135 -4.14 -36.45 -2.49
C LEU A 135 -4.14 -37.69 -3.39
N GLY A 136 -5.17 -38.53 -3.30
CA GLY A 136 -5.35 -39.70 -4.14
C GLY A 136 -4.43 -40.89 -3.81
N VAL A 137 -3.67 -40.83 -2.70
CA VAL A 137 -2.87 -41.95 -2.19
C VAL A 137 -3.59 -42.55 -0.99
N THR A 138 -4.50 -43.49 -1.27
CA THR A 138 -5.36 -44.12 -0.25
C THR A 138 -4.71 -45.31 0.45
N ASP A 139 -3.85 -46.05 -0.25
CA ASP A 139 -3.10 -47.15 0.34
C ASP A 139 -1.86 -46.61 1.07
N PRO A 140 -1.61 -47.03 2.33
CA PRO A 140 -0.42 -46.60 3.05
C PRO A 140 0.87 -47.07 2.36
N VAL A 141 1.86 -46.17 2.31
CA VAL A 141 3.21 -46.46 1.82
C VAL A 141 4.10 -46.79 3.01
N GLU A 142 4.77 -47.95 2.93
CA GLU A 142 5.63 -48.46 4.01
C GLU A 142 7.09 -48.02 3.82
N TYR A 143 7.68 -47.55 4.91
CA TYR A 143 9.07 -47.14 5.02
C TYR A 143 9.74 -47.85 6.19
N VAL A 144 11.05 -48.05 6.06
CA VAL A 144 11.92 -48.49 7.16
C VAL A 144 12.68 -47.28 7.68
N GLY A 145 12.61 -47.06 8.98
CA GLY A 145 13.32 -45.97 9.65
C GLY A 145 14.20 -46.48 10.79
N THR A 146 14.82 -45.52 11.48
CA THR A 146 15.67 -45.77 12.64
C THR A 146 15.35 -44.73 13.72
N VAL A 147 15.16 -45.17 14.96
CA VAL A 147 14.89 -44.26 16.09
C VAL A 147 16.02 -43.25 16.26
N GLY A 148 15.66 -41.97 16.30
CA GLY A 148 16.57 -40.84 16.43
C GLY A 148 17.13 -40.27 15.12
N ASP A 149 16.95 -40.96 13.99
CA ASP A 149 17.30 -40.44 12.66
C ASP A 149 16.07 -39.79 12.01
N VAL A 150 16.31 -38.89 11.05
CA VAL A 150 15.25 -38.26 10.26
C VAL A 150 14.94 -39.12 9.05
N LEU A 151 13.69 -39.54 8.91
CA LEU A 151 13.16 -40.13 7.70
C LEU A 151 12.46 -39.04 6.88
N TRP A 152 13.01 -38.75 5.70
CA TRP A 152 12.42 -37.80 4.76
C TRP A 152 11.52 -38.52 3.77
N ILE A 153 10.27 -38.06 3.65
CA ILE A 153 9.24 -38.69 2.83
C ILE A 153 8.68 -37.66 1.86
N PRO A 154 8.76 -37.86 0.54
CA PRO A 154 8.19 -36.93 -0.42
C PRO A 154 6.67 -36.89 -0.30
N LEU A 155 6.09 -35.69 -0.36
CA LEU A 155 4.66 -35.55 -0.58
C LEU A 155 4.32 -35.98 -2.02
N PRO A 156 3.14 -36.58 -2.26
CA PRO A 156 2.65 -36.80 -3.61
C PRO A 156 2.36 -35.47 -4.31
N SER A 157 2.03 -35.53 -5.60
CA SER A 157 1.62 -34.35 -6.36
C SER A 157 0.49 -33.60 -5.65
N LEU A 158 0.69 -32.30 -5.45
CA LEU A 158 -0.23 -31.45 -4.71
C LEU A 158 -1.45 -31.09 -5.58
N GLN A 159 -2.58 -30.82 -4.91
CA GLN A 159 -3.81 -30.30 -5.49
C GLN A 159 -4.26 -29.11 -4.64
N VAL A 160 -4.94 -28.11 -5.19
CA VAL A 160 -5.40 -26.96 -4.40
C VAL A 160 -6.49 -27.40 -3.41
N GLY A 161 -6.39 -26.96 -2.16
CA GLY A 161 -7.37 -27.25 -1.11
C GLY A 161 -6.75 -27.64 0.23
N GLU A 162 -7.62 -28.08 1.15
CA GLU A 162 -7.19 -28.61 2.45
C GLU A 162 -6.84 -30.10 2.35
N HIS A 163 -5.71 -30.47 2.95
CA HIS A 163 -5.17 -31.81 2.92
C HIS A 163 -4.66 -32.24 4.28
N TYR A 164 -4.43 -33.55 4.43
CA TYR A 164 -3.78 -34.09 5.60
C TYR A 164 -2.90 -35.29 5.29
N VAL A 165 -1.93 -35.50 6.16
CA VAL A 165 -1.07 -36.67 6.18
C VAL A 165 -1.27 -37.42 7.50
N THR A 166 -1.42 -38.74 7.42
CA THR A 166 -1.43 -39.61 8.59
C THR A 166 -0.20 -40.51 8.56
N VAL A 167 0.56 -40.49 9.64
CA VAL A 167 1.76 -41.32 9.85
C VAL A 167 1.50 -42.25 11.03
N LYS A 168 1.71 -43.55 10.82
CA LYS A 168 1.72 -44.58 11.86
C LYS A 168 3.12 -45.17 11.98
N ALA A 169 3.60 -45.39 13.19
CA ALA A 169 4.91 -46.01 13.42
C ALA A 169 4.81 -47.11 14.47
N ASN A 170 5.63 -48.15 14.31
CA ASN A 170 5.82 -49.21 15.29
C ASN A 170 7.32 -49.46 15.52
N VAL A 171 7.71 -49.50 16.80
CA VAL A 171 9.05 -49.83 17.27
C VAL A 171 8.93 -50.76 18.48
N ASP A 172 9.50 -51.96 18.39
CA ASP A 172 9.51 -52.95 19.47
C ASP A 172 8.12 -53.21 20.12
N GLY A 173 7.05 -53.10 19.32
CA GLY A 173 5.67 -53.30 19.79
C GLY A 173 4.98 -52.07 20.39
N TYR A 174 5.67 -50.94 20.53
CA TYR A 174 5.04 -49.64 20.83
C TYR A 174 4.55 -49.01 19.53
N GLU A 175 3.36 -48.39 19.57
CA GLU A 175 2.74 -47.73 18.42
C GLU A 175 2.38 -46.28 18.74
N ASP A 176 2.47 -45.43 17.72
CA ASP A 176 1.90 -44.08 17.71
C ASP A 176 1.32 -43.80 16.33
N THR A 177 0.32 -42.94 16.26
CA THR A 177 -0.30 -42.47 15.02
C THR A 177 -0.55 -40.98 15.15
N ILE A 178 -0.16 -40.22 14.14
CA ILE A 178 -0.31 -38.76 14.11
C ILE A 178 -0.89 -38.31 12.77
N THR A 179 -1.86 -37.41 12.82
CA THR A 179 -2.43 -36.74 11.65
C THR A 179 -2.14 -35.24 11.71
N LYS A 180 -1.61 -34.67 10.62
CA LYS A 180 -1.41 -33.22 10.48
C LYS A 180 -2.02 -32.69 9.19
N TYR A 181 -2.60 -31.51 9.29
CA TYR A 181 -3.28 -30.80 8.20
C TYR A 181 -2.37 -29.75 7.56
N PHE A 182 -2.56 -29.53 6.27
CA PHE A 182 -1.91 -28.48 5.50
C PHE A 182 -2.82 -28.03 4.35
N THR A 183 -2.58 -26.82 3.86
CA THR A 183 -3.32 -26.26 2.73
C THR A 183 -2.41 -26.13 1.52
N VAL A 184 -2.96 -26.31 0.33
CA VAL A 184 -2.27 -26.01 -0.92
C VAL A 184 -3.03 -24.91 -1.64
N ILE A 185 -2.29 -23.88 -2.05
CA ILE A 185 -2.82 -22.70 -2.74
C ILE A 185 -2.12 -22.51 -4.08
N GLU A 186 -2.73 -21.75 -4.99
CA GLU A 186 -2.14 -21.46 -6.30
C GLU A 186 -1.00 -20.44 -6.20
N SER A 187 -1.22 -19.38 -5.42
CA SER A 187 -0.28 -18.28 -5.23
C SER A 187 -0.55 -17.58 -3.90
N ARG A 188 0.52 -17.08 -3.26
CA ARG A 188 0.43 -16.17 -2.11
C ARG A 188 0.43 -14.70 -2.54
N LEU A 189 0.86 -14.40 -3.75
CA LEU A 189 1.02 -13.03 -4.20
C LEU A 189 -0.34 -12.37 -4.39
N LYS A 190 -0.50 -11.29 -3.63
CA LYS A 190 -1.63 -10.39 -3.72
C LYS A 190 -1.09 -8.98 -3.75
N VAL A 191 -1.63 -8.16 -4.64
CA VAL A 191 -1.22 -6.75 -4.75
C VAL A 191 -2.41 -5.86 -4.50
N PRO A 192 -2.31 -4.90 -3.58
CA PRO A 192 -3.35 -3.90 -3.40
C PRO A 192 -3.45 -3.01 -4.64
N GLN A 193 -4.66 -2.82 -5.14
CA GLN A 193 -5.01 -1.88 -6.21
C GLN A 193 -6.12 -0.96 -5.72
N THR A 194 -6.03 0.32 -6.07
CA THR A 194 -7.01 1.33 -5.66
C THR A 194 -7.76 1.86 -6.87
N SER A 195 -9.09 1.82 -6.83
CA SER A 195 -9.95 2.57 -7.75
C SER A 195 -10.49 3.82 -7.07
N PHE A 196 -10.78 4.84 -7.87
CA PHE A 196 -11.36 6.11 -7.43
C PHE A 196 -12.57 6.43 -8.29
N ASP A 197 -13.67 6.87 -7.66
CA ASP A 197 -14.89 7.23 -8.36
C ASP A 197 -15.70 8.29 -7.59
N VAL A 198 -16.82 8.73 -8.18
CA VAL A 198 -17.82 9.55 -7.50
C VAL A 198 -19.05 8.70 -7.19
N LEU A 199 -19.45 8.72 -5.93
CA LEU A 199 -20.57 7.92 -5.45
C LEU A 199 -21.87 8.32 -6.15
N SER A 200 -22.62 7.31 -6.57
CA SER A 200 -23.99 7.42 -7.05
C SER A 200 -24.87 6.37 -6.35
N PRO A 201 -26.21 6.55 -6.31
CA PRO A 201 -27.09 5.55 -5.71
C PRO A 201 -27.01 4.16 -6.38
N GLU A 202 -26.60 4.13 -7.64
CA GLU A 202 -26.45 2.96 -8.49
C GLU A 202 -25.03 2.37 -8.43
N TYR A 203 -24.14 3.00 -7.67
CA TYR A 203 -22.76 2.56 -7.54
C TYR A 203 -22.71 1.16 -6.94
N LYS A 204 -22.03 0.26 -7.65
CA LYS A 204 -21.77 -1.10 -7.19
C LYS A 204 -20.28 -1.28 -7.12
N VAL A 205 -19.83 -1.82 -5.99
CA VAL A 205 -18.46 -2.27 -5.84
C VAL A 205 -18.33 -3.61 -6.55
N ASP A 206 -17.30 -3.81 -7.40
CA ASP A 206 -17.11 -5.14 -7.98
C ASP A 206 -16.76 -6.11 -6.86
N ASP A 207 -17.46 -7.25 -6.86
CA ASP A 207 -17.39 -8.34 -5.87
C ASP A 207 -15.97 -8.92 -5.76
N PRO A 208 -15.14 -8.44 -4.82
CA PRO A 208 -13.77 -8.85 -4.69
C PRO A 208 -13.69 -10.14 -3.88
N GLN A 209 -12.76 -11.01 -4.27
CA GLN A 209 -12.49 -12.26 -3.56
C GLN A 209 -11.74 -12.05 -2.23
N THR A 210 -11.45 -10.80 -1.88
CA THR A 210 -10.63 -10.38 -0.75
C THR A 210 -11.32 -9.25 0.02
N VAL A 211 -10.81 -8.94 1.22
CA VAL A 211 -11.25 -7.75 1.96
C VAL A 211 -10.86 -6.50 1.17
N SER A 212 -11.79 -5.53 1.07
CA SER A 212 -11.48 -4.21 0.52
C SER A 212 -11.66 -3.14 1.57
N TYR A 213 -10.83 -2.12 1.45
CA TYR A 213 -10.79 -0.94 2.28
C TYR A 213 -11.48 0.19 1.52
N ILE A 214 -12.62 0.64 2.02
CA ILE A 214 -13.42 1.70 1.39
C ILE A 214 -13.14 3.01 2.12
N THR A 215 -12.80 4.05 1.36
CA THR A 215 -12.69 5.43 1.85
C THR A 215 -13.70 6.30 1.13
N LEU A 216 -14.60 6.94 1.89
CA LEU A 216 -15.55 7.93 1.40
C LEU A 216 -15.08 9.33 1.83
N SER A 217 -15.11 10.28 0.91
CA SER A 217 -14.52 11.60 1.10
C SER A 217 -15.40 12.71 0.54
N ASP A 218 -15.25 13.91 1.11
CA ASP A 218 -15.83 15.13 0.58
C ASP A 218 -15.12 15.56 -0.72
N ARG A 219 -15.81 15.50 -1.86
CA ARG A 219 -15.33 15.98 -3.17
C ARG A 219 -15.84 17.40 -3.50
N ASN A 220 -16.49 18.08 -2.55
CA ASN A 220 -16.80 19.51 -2.63
C ASN A 220 -15.54 20.33 -2.24
N ARG A 221 -15.71 21.62 -1.93
CA ARG A 221 -14.56 22.51 -1.65
C ARG A 221 -13.73 22.09 -0.42
N GLY A 222 -14.31 21.34 0.52
CA GLY A 222 -13.65 20.90 1.76
C GLY A 222 -12.34 20.15 1.51
N ARG A 223 -12.22 19.42 0.39
CA ARG A 223 -10.99 18.71 0.00
C ARG A 223 -9.75 19.60 -0.11
N TYR A 224 -9.92 20.88 -0.46
CA TYR A 224 -8.81 21.82 -0.62
C TYR A 224 -8.46 22.57 0.68
N LEU A 225 -9.14 22.28 1.79
CA LEU A 225 -8.84 22.92 3.08
C LEU A 225 -7.40 22.69 3.52
N SER A 226 -6.88 21.47 3.33
CA SER A 226 -5.48 21.15 3.65
C SER A 226 -4.50 21.95 2.78
N SER A 227 -4.76 22.02 1.47
CA SER A 227 -3.96 22.78 0.49
C SER A 227 -3.91 24.27 0.86
N VAL A 228 -5.08 24.86 1.16
CA VAL A 228 -5.21 26.25 1.56
C VAL A 228 -4.52 26.53 2.89
N ASN A 229 -4.69 25.65 3.89
CA ASN A 229 -3.99 25.77 5.17
C ASN A 229 -2.47 25.71 5.00
N ARG A 230 -1.95 24.81 4.14
CA ARG A 230 -0.51 24.71 3.86
C ARG A 230 0.03 26.02 3.28
N LEU A 231 -0.68 26.61 2.32
CA LEU A 231 -0.28 27.90 1.72
C LEU A 231 -0.38 29.06 2.70
N LYS A 232 -1.43 29.11 3.53
CA LYS A 232 -1.59 30.11 4.59
C LYS A 232 -0.37 30.18 5.51
N TRP A 233 0.16 29.03 5.91
CA TRP A 233 1.30 28.93 6.83
C TRP A 233 2.68 29.01 6.16
N TYR A 234 2.74 29.30 4.85
CA TYR A 234 4.01 29.55 4.18
C TYR A 234 4.69 30.77 4.80
N SER A 235 6.00 30.69 5.04
CA SER A 235 6.77 31.77 5.66
C SER A 235 8.06 32.04 4.88
N GLY A 236 8.38 33.31 4.68
CA GLY A 236 9.64 33.71 4.07
C GLY A 236 9.61 35.15 3.59
N SER A 237 10.73 35.61 3.03
CA SER A 237 10.91 36.99 2.57
C SER A 237 10.75 37.17 1.06
N ARG A 238 10.62 36.07 0.30
CA ARG A 238 10.40 36.12 -1.15
C ARG A 238 8.95 36.53 -1.46
N VAL A 239 8.74 37.23 -2.57
CA VAL A 239 7.43 37.75 -2.96
C VAL A 239 6.39 36.64 -3.18
N ASP A 240 6.80 35.52 -3.76
CA ASP A 240 5.98 34.34 -4.01
C ASP A 240 5.44 33.71 -2.71
N GLN A 241 6.30 33.57 -1.70
CA GLN A 241 5.95 33.06 -0.36
C GLN A 241 4.98 33.98 0.37
N ILE A 242 5.23 35.28 0.32
CA ILE A 242 4.41 36.30 0.97
C ILE A 242 3.02 36.36 0.34
N ILE A 243 2.94 36.37 -0.99
CA ILE A 243 1.67 36.32 -1.73
C ILE A 243 0.94 35.01 -1.42
N ALA A 244 1.63 33.88 -1.40
CA ALA A 244 1.03 32.58 -1.11
C ALA A 244 0.38 32.53 0.29
N SER A 245 1.08 33.04 1.32
CA SER A 245 0.53 33.13 2.67
C SER A 245 -0.72 34.02 2.73
N HIS A 246 -0.64 35.21 2.15
CA HIS A 246 -1.75 36.16 2.13
C HIS A 246 -2.98 35.68 1.37
N MET A 247 -2.75 35.13 0.18
CA MET A 247 -3.83 34.59 -0.66
C MET A 247 -4.39 33.30 -0.07
N GLY A 248 -3.56 32.45 0.55
CA GLY A 248 -4.00 31.29 1.30
C GLY A 248 -4.89 31.67 2.48
N GLU A 249 -4.52 32.70 3.23
CA GLU A 249 -5.37 33.26 4.30
C GLU A 249 -6.68 33.84 3.75
N THR A 250 -6.62 34.60 2.66
CA THR A 250 -7.81 35.16 2.00
C THR A 250 -8.77 34.05 1.56
N LEU A 251 -8.26 32.98 0.94
CA LEU A 251 -9.07 31.82 0.53
C LEU A 251 -9.67 31.11 1.75
N TYR A 252 -8.89 30.93 2.81
CA TYR A 252 -9.34 30.32 4.06
C TYR A 252 -10.51 31.09 4.68
N ASP A 253 -10.34 32.40 4.86
CA ASP A 253 -11.32 33.26 5.51
C ASP A 253 -12.59 33.41 4.66
N THR A 254 -12.44 33.50 3.34
CA THR A 254 -13.58 33.65 2.42
C THR A 254 -14.41 32.37 2.33
N TYR A 255 -13.78 31.20 2.27
CA TYR A 255 -14.47 29.97 1.85
C TYR A 255 -14.61 28.88 2.92
N PHE A 256 -13.83 28.92 4.01
CA PHE A 256 -13.81 27.84 5.01
C PHE A 256 -14.11 28.33 6.43
N ALA A 257 -13.74 29.56 6.79
CA ALA A 257 -13.79 30.07 8.15
C ALA A 257 -15.03 30.91 8.48
N ALA A 258 -16.17 30.68 7.82
CA ALA A 258 -17.39 31.47 8.03
C ALA A 258 -17.75 31.58 9.53
N GLY A 259 -17.47 32.74 10.15
CA GLY A 259 -17.68 33.00 11.58
C GLY A 259 -16.41 33.12 12.46
N SER A 260 -15.21 32.90 11.92
CA SER A 260 -13.93 33.14 12.59
C SER A 260 -13.61 34.63 12.64
N THR A 261 -13.67 35.25 13.82
CA THR A 261 -13.14 36.59 14.06
C THR A 261 -11.74 36.50 14.68
N ARG A 262 -10.68 36.71 13.89
CA ARG A 262 -9.39 37.25 14.35
C ARG A 262 -8.74 37.99 13.19
N THR A 263 -8.73 39.33 13.21
CA THR A 263 -7.79 40.28 13.86
C THR A 263 -6.51 40.51 13.06
N GLY A 264 -6.58 41.50 12.19
CA GLY A 264 -5.45 42.13 11.53
C GLY A 264 -5.55 41.94 10.02
N ASP A 265 -6.06 42.94 9.30
CA ASP A 265 -5.63 43.14 7.92
C ASP A 265 -4.09 43.15 7.96
N ILE A 266 -3.46 42.04 7.60
CA ILE A 266 -2.04 42.05 7.32
C ILE A 266 -1.95 42.79 5.98
N ASP A 267 -1.83 44.10 6.05
CA ASP A 267 -1.51 44.94 4.90
C ASP A 267 -0.09 44.58 4.46
N ILE A 268 -0.01 43.66 3.50
CA ILE A 268 1.26 43.26 2.93
C ILE A 268 1.60 44.25 1.84
N ASP A 269 2.60 45.08 2.11
CA ASP A 269 3.22 45.90 1.07
C ASP A 269 4.06 45.02 0.14
N ILE A 270 3.42 44.48 -0.91
CA ILE A 270 4.11 43.84 -2.04
C ILE A 270 4.65 44.84 -3.06
N GLY A 271 4.29 46.13 -2.94
CA GLY A 271 4.79 47.20 -3.81
C GLY A 271 6.30 47.37 -3.74
N LYS A 272 6.92 47.07 -2.59
CA LYS A 272 8.39 47.08 -2.43
C LYS A 272 9.15 46.08 -3.32
N TYR A 273 8.48 45.10 -3.91
CA TYR A 273 9.06 44.17 -4.89
C TYR A 273 8.90 44.65 -6.33
N GLN A 274 8.08 45.68 -6.57
CA GLN A 274 7.94 46.30 -7.88
C GLN A 274 9.04 47.34 -8.10
N LEU A 275 9.96 47.04 -9.01
CA LEU A 275 11.09 47.91 -9.31
C LEU A 275 10.67 49.11 -10.16
N ALA A 276 11.58 50.09 -10.29
CA ALA A 276 11.36 51.27 -11.14
C ALA A 276 11.16 50.92 -12.63
N SER A 277 11.64 49.76 -13.08
CA SER A 277 11.37 49.21 -14.41
C SER A 277 9.90 48.80 -14.60
N GLY A 278 9.16 48.63 -13.51
CA GLY A 278 7.78 48.14 -13.46
C GLY A 278 7.67 46.63 -13.21
N GLY A 279 8.76 45.87 -13.42
CA GLY A 279 8.82 44.43 -13.17
C GLY A 279 8.97 44.10 -11.68
N ILE A 280 8.69 42.84 -11.33
CA ILE A 280 8.74 42.32 -9.97
C ILE A 280 10.05 41.57 -9.76
N SER A 281 10.71 41.84 -8.64
CA SER A 281 11.84 41.06 -8.16
C SER A 281 11.42 40.03 -7.12
N LEU A 282 12.13 38.91 -7.05
CA LEU A 282 11.85 37.86 -6.07
C LEU A 282 12.10 38.33 -4.63
N LEU A 283 13.14 39.14 -4.44
CA LEU A 283 13.51 39.82 -3.19
C LEU A 283 13.61 41.33 -3.46
N PRO A 284 13.33 42.22 -2.49
CA PRO A 284 13.25 43.67 -2.75
C PRO A 284 14.53 44.31 -3.30
N TYR A 285 15.67 43.64 -3.12
CA TYR A 285 17.01 44.06 -3.57
C TYR A 285 17.53 43.26 -4.77
N GLY A 286 16.72 42.37 -5.35
CA GLY A 286 17.05 41.61 -6.56
C GLY A 286 16.63 42.34 -7.83
N ASP A 287 16.99 41.75 -8.97
CA ASP A 287 16.58 42.22 -10.30
C ASP A 287 15.14 41.82 -10.62
N ALA A 288 14.53 42.52 -11.58
CA ALA A 288 13.20 42.17 -12.07
C ALA A 288 13.26 40.86 -12.85
N ASP A 289 12.41 39.92 -12.49
CA ASP A 289 12.29 38.62 -13.11
C ASP A 289 10.99 38.56 -13.91
N ILE A 290 11.09 38.19 -15.19
CA ILE A 290 9.97 38.25 -16.14
C ILE A 290 8.89 37.24 -15.77
N GLU A 291 9.29 36.06 -15.32
CA GLU A 291 8.39 34.98 -14.97
C GLU A 291 7.69 35.24 -13.65
N ILE A 292 8.43 35.67 -12.62
CA ILE A 292 7.84 36.11 -11.35
C ILE A 292 6.89 37.27 -11.61
N SER A 293 7.25 38.23 -12.46
CA SER A 293 6.35 39.33 -12.85
C SER A 293 5.05 38.80 -13.48
N ALA A 294 5.14 37.82 -14.38
CA ALA A 294 3.98 37.22 -15.04
C ALA A 294 3.09 36.44 -14.04
N LYS A 295 3.68 35.57 -13.22
CA LYS A 295 2.96 34.79 -12.20
C LYS A 295 2.30 35.70 -11.17
N VAL A 296 3.00 36.70 -10.66
CA VAL A 296 2.45 37.69 -9.71
C VAL A 296 1.31 38.50 -10.33
N SER A 297 1.41 38.86 -11.62
CA SER A 297 0.33 39.57 -12.31
C SER A 297 -0.98 38.78 -12.38
N ALA A 298 -0.90 37.45 -12.48
CA ALA A 298 -2.05 36.56 -12.50
C ALA A 298 -2.77 36.50 -11.14
N VAL A 299 -2.02 36.54 -10.04
CA VAL A 299 -2.58 36.29 -8.70
C VAL A 299 -2.85 37.55 -7.88
N ALA A 300 -2.06 38.61 -8.02
CA ALA A 300 -2.02 39.75 -7.10
C ALA A 300 -1.85 41.12 -7.78
N SER A 301 -2.18 41.25 -9.07
CA SER A 301 -2.01 42.53 -9.80
C SER A 301 -2.82 43.69 -9.23
N ASP A 302 -3.87 43.44 -8.43
CA ASP A 302 -4.69 44.49 -7.80
C ASP A 302 -3.93 45.32 -6.75
N GLN A 303 -2.84 44.80 -6.20
CA GLN A 303 -2.01 45.47 -5.20
C GLN A 303 -0.77 46.16 -5.82
N LEU A 304 -0.66 46.20 -7.15
CA LEU A 304 0.52 46.66 -7.89
C LEU A 304 0.18 47.74 -8.92
N ASP A 305 1.18 48.50 -9.38
CA ASP A 305 1.01 49.39 -10.54
C ASP A 305 0.93 48.57 -11.83
N LYS A 306 -0.29 48.27 -12.26
CA LYS A 306 -0.59 47.53 -13.50
C LYS A 306 -0.05 48.23 -14.76
N ASN A 307 0.04 49.56 -14.78
CA ASN A 307 0.58 50.28 -15.93
C ASN A 307 2.09 50.14 -16.01
N ALA A 308 2.78 50.15 -14.87
CA ALA A 308 4.22 49.89 -14.82
C ALA A 308 4.54 48.45 -15.24
N LEU A 309 3.79 47.45 -14.76
CA LEU A 309 3.92 46.05 -15.22
C LEU A 309 3.71 45.91 -16.73
N ARG A 310 2.66 46.55 -17.28
CA ARG A 310 2.41 46.55 -18.72
C ARG A 310 3.60 47.14 -19.50
N LYS A 311 4.15 48.26 -19.05
CA LYS A 311 5.33 48.88 -19.68
C LYS A 311 6.55 47.98 -19.61
N TYR A 312 6.74 47.28 -18.48
CA TYR A 312 7.83 46.32 -18.31
C TYR A 312 7.74 45.20 -19.36
N PHE A 313 6.59 44.52 -19.48
CA PHE A 313 6.42 43.45 -20.46
C PHE A 313 6.56 43.95 -21.92
N LEU A 314 5.98 45.10 -22.26
CA LEU A 314 6.16 45.69 -23.60
C LEU A 314 7.62 46.06 -23.87
N GLY A 315 8.36 46.50 -22.84
CA GLY A 315 9.79 46.76 -22.92
C GLY A 315 10.59 45.48 -23.19
N VAL A 316 10.25 44.37 -22.53
CA VAL A 316 10.83 43.05 -22.80
C VAL A 316 10.60 42.65 -24.26
N LEU A 317 9.37 42.76 -24.76
CA LEU A 317 9.02 42.43 -26.16
C LEU A 317 9.68 43.33 -27.21
N SER A 318 10.34 44.41 -26.80
CA SER A 318 11.04 45.34 -27.70
C SER A 318 12.55 45.09 -27.82
N LYS A 319 13.08 44.09 -27.11
CA LYS A 319 14.51 43.71 -27.20
C LYS A 319 14.82 43.08 -28.56
N ASP A 320 16.01 43.36 -29.07
CA ASP A 320 16.48 42.81 -30.36
C ASP A 320 16.88 41.32 -30.27
N ASP A 321 17.16 40.82 -29.07
CA ASP A 321 17.67 39.47 -28.76
C ASP A 321 16.73 38.65 -27.87
N LEU A 322 15.42 38.75 -28.13
CA LEU A 322 14.40 38.10 -27.32
C LEU A 322 14.38 36.57 -27.48
N THR A 323 14.37 35.85 -26.35
CA THR A 323 14.23 34.39 -26.33
C THR A 323 12.79 33.95 -26.07
N LEU A 324 12.38 32.75 -26.51
CA LEU A 324 11.04 32.19 -26.22
C LEU A 324 10.75 32.14 -24.71
N LYS A 325 11.78 31.83 -23.90
CA LYS A 325 11.71 31.79 -22.44
C LYS A 325 11.40 33.15 -21.80
N GLU A 326 11.64 34.25 -22.50
CA GLU A 326 11.26 35.61 -22.09
C GLU A 326 9.97 36.08 -22.74
N GLU A 327 9.78 35.79 -24.03
CA GLU A 327 8.63 36.25 -24.82
C GLU A 327 7.31 35.65 -24.34
N ALA A 328 7.24 34.34 -24.14
CA ALA A 328 6.00 33.67 -23.78
C ALA A 328 5.49 34.09 -22.38
N PRO A 329 6.31 34.15 -21.31
CA PRO A 329 5.86 34.68 -20.03
C PRO A 329 5.48 36.17 -20.09
N ALA A 330 6.16 36.98 -20.90
CA ALA A 330 5.79 38.39 -21.07
C ALA A 330 4.42 38.56 -21.75
N LEU A 331 4.12 37.76 -22.77
CA LEU A 331 2.81 37.72 -23.41
C LEU A 331 1.72 37.23 -22.44
N TYR A 332 2.00 36.22 -21.63
CA TYR A 332 1.09 35.77 -20.56
C TYR A 332 0.81 36.88 -19.54
N GLY A 333 1.84 37.58 -19.08
CA GLY A 333 1.71 38.72 -18.16
C GLY A 333 0.93 39.91 -18.77
N LEU A 334 1.00 40.12 -20.08
CA LEU A 334 0.15 41.10 -20.76
C LEU A 334 -1.31 40.63 -20.85
N ALA A 335 -1.55 39.35 -21.11
CA ALA A 335 -2.88 38.76 -21.16
C ALA A 335 -3.60 38.86 -19.80
N THR A 336 -2.91 38.59 -18.69
CA THR A 336 -3.48 38.69 -17.32
C THR A 336 -3.88 40.13 -16.97
N LEU A 337 -3.22 41.12 -17.56
CA LEU A 337 -3.52 42.55 -17.42
C LEU A 337 -4.58 43.05 -18.43
N GLY A 338 -5.19 42.14 -19.19
CA GLY A 338 -6.23 42.44 -20.18
C GLY A 338 -5.73 43.21 -21.41
N TYR A 339 -4.43 43.13 -21.73
CA TYR A 339 -3.86 43.79 -22.89
C TYR A 339 -4.11 42.95 -24.18
N PRO A 340 -4.52 43.57 -25.30
CA PRO A 340 -4.98 42.83 -26.48
C PRO A 340 -3.82 42.34 -27.36
N ILE A 341 -3.21 41.20 -27.02
CA ILE A 341 -2.04 40.61 -27.71
C ILE A 341 -2.31 39.27 -28.40
N LEU A 342 -3.56 39.05 -28.82
CA LEU A 342 -3.98 37.77 -29.42
C LEU A 342 -3.21 37.45 -30.71
N ASN A 343 -2.84 38.46 -31.51
CA ASN A 343 -2.12 38.23 -32.76
C ASN A 343 -0.66 37.84 -32.51
N GLU A 344 -0.03 38.45 -31.51
CA GLU A 344 1.33 38.18 -31.07
C GLU A 344 1.43 36.75 -30.52
N VAL A 345 0.48 36.36 -29.67
CA VAL A 345 0.38 34.98 -29.14
C VAL A 345 0.21 33.96 -30.28
N ASN A 346 -0.72 34.20 -31.21
CA ASN A 346 -0.91 33.30 -32.36
C ASN A 346 0.29 33.30 -33.30
N GLY A 347 0.98 34.43 -33.47
CA GLY A 347 2.20 34.52 -34.26
C GLY A 347 3.29 33.61 -33.70
N LEU A 348 3.49 33.65 -32.38
CA LEU A 348 4.50 32.84 -31.71
C LEU A 348 4.15 31.35 -31.69
N LEU A 349 2.88 30.99 -31.54
CA LEU A 349 2.41 29.59 -31.62
C LEU A 349 2.64 28.94 -32.99
N ASN A 350 2.80 29.74 -34.06
CA ASN A 350 3.05 29.26 -35.42
C ASN A 350 4.54 29.18 -35.79
N SER A 351 5.47 29.39 -34.86
CA SER A 351 6.91 29.22 -35.11
C SER A 351 7.29 27.74 -35.29
N GLU A 352 8.31 27.45 -36.11
CA GLU A 352 8.69 26.06 -36.45
C GLU A 352 9.22 25.25 -35.26
N GLU A 353 9.75 25.91 -34.22
CA GLU A 353 10.20 25.27 -32.99
C GLU A 353 9.70 26.08 -31.79
N ILE A 354 8.82 25.48 -30.98
CA ILE A 354 8.36 26.05 -29.71
C ILE A 354 8.44 24.99 -28.61
N ASP A 355 9.13 25.32 -27.52
CA ASP A 355 9.30 24.41 -26.39
C ASP A 355 8.00 24.26 -25.58
N VAL A 356 7.89 23.14 -24.83
CA VAL A 356 6.69 22.80 -24.06
C VAL A 356 6.32 23.91 -23.07
N ARG A 357 7.31 24.48 -22.38
CA ARG A 357 7.08 25.56 -21.42
C ARG A 357 6.45 26.78 -22.10
N SER A 358 7.01 27.22 -23.21
CA SER A 358 6.49 28.35 -24.00
C SER A 358 5.08 28.06 -24.53
N ARG A 359 4.79 26.83 -25.00
CA ARG A 359 3.43 26.41 -25.42
C ARG A 359 2.42 26.56 -24.28
N ILE A 360 2.78 26.15 -23.06
CA ILE A 360 1.89 26.25 -21.89
C ILE A 360 1.60 27.72 -21.54
N TYR A 361 2.63 28.58 -21.49
CA TYR A 361 2.44 30.01 -21.21
C TYR A 361 1.55 30.71 -22.24
N LEU A 362 1.72 30.39 -23.53
CA LEU A 362 0.88 30.95 -24.59
C LEU A 362 -0.56 30.41 -24.52
N ALA A 363 -0.76 29.15 -24.16
CA ALA A 363 -2.10 28.60 -23.94
C ALA A 363 -2.79 29.24 -22.73
N LEU A 364 -2.06 29.53 -21.65
CA LEU A 364 -2.58 30.35 -20.54
C LEU A 364 -2.93 31.77 -21.01
N ALA A 365 -2.11 32.39 -21.86
CA ALA A 365 -2.39 33.71 -22.43
C ALA A 365 -3.70 33.69 -23.26
N LEU A 366 -3.87 32.70 -24.15
CA LEU A 366 -5.10 32.49 -24.92
C LEU A 366 -6.31 32.33 -24.01
N SER A 367 -6.18 31.53 -22.95
CA SER A 367 -7.25 31.31 -21.96
C SER A 367 -7.66 32.61 -21.27
N ARG A 368 -6.70 33.45 -20.85
CA ARG A 368 -6.96 34.77 -20.24
C ARG A 368 -7.55 35.78 -21.23
N LEU A 369 -7.21 35.70 -22.52
CA LEU A 369 -7.79 36.51 -23.59
C LEU A 369 -9.19 36.03 -24.03
N GLY A 370 -9.64 34.87 -23.56
CA GLY A 370 -10.94 34.29 -23.86
C GLY A 370 -10.98 33.35 -25.07
N ASP A 371 -9.85 33.09 -25.73
CA ASP A 371 -9.73 32.09 -26.80
C ASP A 371 -9.54 30.69 -26.21
N LYS A 372 -10.59 30.22 -25.51
CA LYS A 372 -10.55 28.94 -24.79
C LYS A 372 -10.48 27.73 -25.72
N SER A 373 -10.92 27.86 -26.99
CA SER A 373 -10.89 26.75 -27.95
C SER A 373 -9.45 26.42 -28.35
N HIS A 374 -8.66 27.42 -28.75
CA HIS A 374 -7.26 27.18 -29.08
C HIS A 374 -6.44 26.79 -27.86
N ALA A 375 -6.70 27.41 -26.70
CA ALA A 375 -6.07 27.00 -25.44
C ALA A 375 -6.36 25.51 -25.11
N TRP A 376 -7.58 25.04 -25.36
CA TRP A 376 -7.97 23.64 -25.20
C TRP A 376 -7.23 22.71 -26.15
N ASP A 377 -7.10 23.08 -27.43
CA ASP A 377 -6.40 22.25 -28.42
C ASP A 377 -4.92 22.06 -28.05
N ILE A 378 -4.26 23.12 -27.55
CA ILE A 378 -2.88 23.04 -27.06
C ILE A 378 -2.80 22.21 -25.77
N TYR A 379 -3.70 22.46 -24.81
CA TYR A 379 -3.77 21.71 -23.55
C TYR A 379 -3.91 20.21 -23.80
N LYS A 380 -4.84 19.83 -24.68
CA LYS A 380 -5.07 18.44 -25.06
C LYS A 380 -3.84 17.84 -25.77
N SER A 381 -3.23 18.56 -26.70
CA SER A 381 -2.04 18.07 -27.41
C SER A 381 -0.86 17.81 -26.45
N ILE A 382 -0.65 18.67 -25.45
CA ILE A 382 0.43 18.47 -24.46
C ILE A 382 0.13 17.25 -23.58
N LEU A 383 -1.12 17.08 -23.15
CA LEU A 383 -1.52 15.89 -22.39
C LEU A 383 -1.33 14.59 -23.18
N GLU A 384 -1.68 14.58 -24.47
CA GLU A 384 -1.50 13.40 -25.33
C GLU A 384 -0.02 13.07 -25.60
N GLU A 385 0.83 14.09 -25.66
CA GLU A 385 2.26 13.93 -26.02
C GLU A 385 3.15 13.65 -24.79
N TYR A 386 2.86 14.26 -23.65
CA TYR A 386 3.71 14.26 -22.45
C TYR A 386 2.99 13.86 -21.17
N GLY A 387 1.67 13.63 -21.21
CA GLY A 387 0.89 13.24 -20.04
C GLY A 387 1.17 11.79 -19.64
N GLU A 388 1.60 11.60 -18.40
CA GLU A 388 1.70 10.28 -17.77
C GLU A 388 0.68 10.16 -16.66
N GLU A 389 -0.13 9.10 -16.71
CA GLU A 389 -1.15 8.81 -15.71
C GLU A 389 -0.68 7.71 -14.77
N ALA A 390 -0.70 8.00 -13.46
CA ALA A 390 -0.44 7.06 -12.39
C ALA A 390 -1.38 7.37 -11.23
N SER A 391 -2.60 6.80 -11.29
CA SER A 391 -3.70 7.15 -10.39
C SER A 391 -3.25 7.20 -8.92
N PRO A 392 -3.48 8.33 -8.20
CA PRO A 392 -4.39 9.43 -8.55
C PRO A 392 -3.75 10.59 -9.36
N TYR A 393 -2.50 10.45 -9.80
CA TYR A 393 -1.72 11.51 -10.42
C TYR A 393 -1.82 11.53 -11.94
N ILE A 394 -1.71 12.74 -12.48
CA ILE A 394 -1.26 12.99 -13.85
C ILE A 394 -0.06 13.93 -13.73
N ARG A 395 1.00 13.66 -14.48
CA ARG A 395 2.13 14.58 -14.63
C ARG A 395 2.45 14.83 -16.09
N ILE A 396 3.10 15.96 -16.35
CA ILE A 396 3.65 16.29 -17.67
C ILE A 396 5.12 15.91 -17.64
N ASN A 397 5.46 14.71 -18.11
CA ASN A 397 6.83 14.21 -18.12
C ASN A 397 7.60 14.80 -19.31
N SER A 398 7.94 16.08 -19.18
CA SER A 398 8.79 16.83 -20.11
C SER A 398 9.76 17.68 -19.31
N GLY A 399 10.92 17.99 -19.91
CA GLY A 399 12.00 18.73 -19.25
C GLY A 399 13.23 17.86 -18.97
N THR A 400 14.10 18.37 -18.11
CA THR A 400 15.40 17.76 -17.78
C THR A 400 15.48 17.23 -16.35
N ASP A 401 14.64 17.72 -15.45
CA ASP A 401 14.60 17.33 -14.05
C ASP A 401 13.18 17.39 -13.47
N ILE A 402 13.06 17.08 -12.17
CA ILE A 402 11.79 17.08 -11.44
C ILE A 402 11.15 18.47 -11.33
N ASP A 403 11.95 19.54 -11.35
CA ASP A 403 11.44 20.91 -11.22
C ASP A 403 10.74 21.34 -12.52
N ASP A 404 11.30 20.99 -13.69
CA ASP A 404 10.64 21.18 -14.98
C ASP A 404 9.29 20.43 -15.02
N ILE A 405 9.28 19.15 -14.64
CA ILE A 405 8.06 18.32 -14.60
C ILE A 405 7.01 18.95 -13.68
N LEU A 406 7.43 19.44 -12.52
CA LEU A 406 6.55 20.02 -11.52
C LEU A 406 6.00 21.38 -11.99
N GLU A 407 6.83 22.25 -12.57
CA GLU A 407 6.42 23.53 -13.18
C GLU A 407 5.40 23.29 -14.31
N PHE A 408 5.69 22.36 -15.23
CA PHE A 408 4.78 22.09 -16.35
C PHE A 408 3.46 21.49 -15.87
N THR A 409 3.52 20.59 -14.88
CA THR A 409 2.35 19.93 -14.32
C THR A 409 1.44 20.93 -13.59
N ILE A 410 1.97 21.80 -12.73
CA ILE A 410 1.14 22.81 -12.03
C ILE A 410 0.56 23.83 -13.00
N THR A 411 1.33 24.23 -14.01
CA THR A 411 0.89 25.23 -14.99
C THR A 411 -0.19 24.66 -15.91
N MET A 412 -0.09 23.37 -16.25
CA MET A 412 -1.17 22.63 -16.90
C MET A 412 -2.38 22.43 -15.99
N ALA A 413 -2.20 22.26 -14.68
CA ALA A 413 -3.32 22.24 -13.73
C ALA A 413 -4.08 23.59 -13.73
N GLN A 414 -3.38 24.72 -13.71
CA GLN A 414 -3.98 26.06 -13.82
C GLN A 414 -4.76 26.22 -15.14
N LEU A 415 -4.15 25.81 -16.26
CA LEU A 415 -4.80 25.86 -17.56
C LEU A 415 -6.06 24.99 -17.59
N GLY A 416 -5.97 23.75 -17.10
CA GLY A 416 -7.10 22.83 -16.97
C GLY A 416 -8.21 23.39 -16.10
N ALA A 417 -7.89 24.05 -14.98
CA ALA A 417 -8.86 24.73 -14.12
C ALA A 417 -9.60 25.85 -14.87
N ASN A 418 -8.87 26.71 -15.60
CA ASN A 418 -9.44 27.78 -16.42
C ASN A 418 -10.35 27.25 -17.55
N LEU A 419 -10.01 26.06 -18.08
CA LEU A 419 -10.73 25.35 -19.12
C LEU A 419 -11.85 24.45 -18.59
N LYS A 420 -11.92 24.24 -17.26
CA LYS A 420 -12.85 23.34 -16.57
C LYS A 420 -12.69 21.86 -16.95
N ASP A 421 -11.45 21.43 -17.18
CA ASP A 421 -11.11 20.02 -17.36
C ASP A 421 -10.99 19.31 -15.99
N GLU A 422 -11.55 18.12 -15.87
CA GLU A 422 -11.53 17.33 -14.62
C GLU A 422 -10.13 16.80 -14.27
N ARG A 423 -9.27 16.57 -15.26
CA ARG A 423 -7.88 16.10 -15.08
C ARG A 423 -7.00 17.13 -14.39
N ALA A 424 -7.44 18.39 -14.34
CA ALA A 424 -6.77 19.46 -13.60
C ALA A 424 -6.60 19.11 -12.11
N GLU A 425 -7.49 18.30 -11.54
CA GLU A 425 -7.38 17.80 -10.17
C GLU A 425 -6.20 16.85 -9.99
N SER A 426 -6.03 15.86 -10.87
CA SER A 426 -4.92 14.90 -10.80
C SER A 426 -3.56 15.55 -11.09
N LEU A 427 -3.52 16.54 -11.99
CA LEU A 427 -2.35 17.38 -12.22
C LEU A 427 -1.98 18.18 -10.95
N PHE A 428 -2.95 18.85 -10.33
CA PHE A 428 -2.72 19.59 -9.09
C PHE A 428 -2.27 18.65 -7.96
N LYS A 429 -2.91 17.49 -7.81
CA LYS A 429 -2.62 16.53 -6.75
C LYS A 429 -1.19 16.01 -6.80
N TYR A 430 -0.62 15.81 -8.00
CA TYR A 430 0.80 15.47 -8.16
C TYR A 430 1.71 16.51 -7.49
N THR A 431 1.44 17.80 -7.75
CA THR A 431 2.27 18.92 -7.26
C THR A 431 2.16 19.14 -5.75
N GLU A 432 1.09 18.65 -5.12
CA GLU A 432 0.94 18.72 -3.66
C GLU A 432 1.79 17.70 -2.92
N ASP A 433 2.09 16.57 -3.56
CA ASP A 433 2.68 15.40 -2.93
C ASP A 433 4.16 15.19 -3.31
N VAL A 434 4.64 15.92 -4.32
CA VAL A 434 6.03 15.93 -4.83
C VAL A 434 6.77 17.18 -4.35
N ARG A 435 8.04 17.03 -3.99
CA ARG A 435 8.90 18.14 -3.53
C ARG A 435 9.64 18.78 -4.70
N THR A 436 9.83 20.10 -4.63
CA THR A 436 10.73 20.83 -5.51
C THR A 436 12.17 20.77 -5.01
N THR A 437 13.13 20.99 -5.90
CA THR A 437 14.55 21.04 -5.61
C THR A 437 15.04 22.49 -5.50
N ASP A 438 14.83 23.28 -6.55
CA ASP A 438 15.34 24.64 -6.73
C ASP A 438 14.22 25.69 -6.84
N ILE A 439 13.01 25.28 -7.26
CA ILE A 439 11.88 26.20 -7.48
C ILE A 439 10.83 26.19 -6.37
N LEU A 440 9.90 27.15 -6.44
CA LEU A 440 8.64 27.16 -5.70
C LEU A 440 7.50 27.34 -6.68
N VAL A 441 6.42 26.57 -6.52
CA VAL A 441 5.22 26.64 -7.38
C VAL A 441 3.98 27.18 -6.65
N VAL A 442 4.23 27.92 -5.56
CA VAL A 442 3.16 28.36 -4.65
C VAL A 442 2.22 29.39 -5.28
N LEU A 443 2.69 30.18 -6.25
CA LEU A 443 1.84 31.15 -6.96
C LEU A 443 0.86 30.45 -7.88
N GLU A 444 1.32 29.41 -8.56
CA GLU A 444 0.56 28.58 -9.48
C GLU A 444 -0.48 27.75 -8.71
N MET A 445 -0.12 27.23 -7.54
CA MET A 445 -1.08 26.60 -6.63
C MET A 445 -2.18 27.58 -6.19
N ILE A 446 -1.83 28.83 -5.85
CA ILE A 446 -2.83 29.85 -5.51
C ILE A 446 -3.74 30.16 -6.70
N ASP A 447 -3.19 30.33 -7.90
CA ASP A 447 -3.98 30.63 -9.09
C ASP A 447 -4.98 29.49 -9.40
N TYR A 448 -4.53 28.23 -9.33
CA TYR A 448 -5.40 27.06 -9.46
C TYR A 448 -6.55 27.09 -8.43
N LEU A 449 -6.23 27.28 -7.15
CA LEU A 449 -7.21 27.26 -6.07
C LEU A 449 -8.20 28.43 -6.16
N LYS A 450 -7.75 29.61 -6.62
CA LYS A 450 -8.61 30.78 -6.85
C LYS A 450 -9.65 30.53 -7.94
N GLU A 451 -9.34 29.71 -8.94
CA GLU A 451 -10.28 29.35 -10.02
C GLU A 451 -11.26 28.24 -9.58
N ILE A 452 -10.78 27.23 -8.84
CA ILE A 452 -11.59 26.03 -8.50
C ILE A 452 -12.46 26.20 -7.25
N ILE A 453 -11.94 26.77 -6.16
CA ILE A 453 -12.69 26.85 -4.88
C ILE A 453 -14.04 27.60 -5.02
N PRO A 454 -14.14 28.73 -5.73
CA PRO A 454 -15.39 29.50 -5.79
C PRO A 454 -16.54 28.76 -6.50
N ILE A 455 -16.21 27.85 -7.43
CA ILE A 455 -17.20 27.12 -8.24
C ILE A 455 -17.65 25.80 -7.62
N LEU A 456 -16.96 25.32 -6.57
CA LEU A 456 -17.31 24.08 -5.89
C LEU A 456 -18.39 24.30 -4.82
N PRO A 457 -19.29 23.34 -4.57
CA PRO A 457 -20.29 23.45 -3.51
C PRO A 457 -19.65 23.72 -2.13
N SER A 458 -20.34 24.48 -1.28
CA SER A 458 -19.91 24.79 0.10
C SER A 458 -20.44 23.82 1.14
N ASP A 459 -21.59 23.20 0.85
CA ASP A 459 -22.28 22.38 1.83
C ASP A 459 -21.51 21.08 2.08
N PRO A 460 -21.52 20.57 3.32
CA PRO A 460 -21.04 19.23 3.64
C PRO A 460 -21.68 18.19 2.72
N VAL A 461 -20.93 17.14 2.39
CA VAL A 461 -21.51 15.99 1.69
C VAL A 461 -22.17 15.07 2.72
N SER A 462 -23.25 14.42 2.33
CA SER A 462 -23.90 13.41 3.18
C SER A 462 -24.38 12.22 2.36
N PHE A 463 -24.41 11.06 2.98
CA PHE A 463 -24.90 9.82 2.37
C PHE A 463 -25.36 8.86 3.46
N THR A 464 -26.18 7.89 3.09
CA THR A 464 -26.51 6.73 3.92
C THR A 464 -25.91 5.51 3.26
N TYR A 465 -25.16 4.72 4.02
CA TYR A 465 -24.68 3.41 3.57
C TYR A 465 -25.43 2.31 4.35
N ALA A 466 -25.62 1.17 3.71
CA ALA A 466 -26.16 -0.02 4.36
C ALA A 466 -25.46 -1.26 3.82
N TYR A 467 -25.10 -2.18 4.72
CA TYR A 467 -24.66 -3.55 4.41
C TYR A 467 -24.93 -4.43 5.64
N ASN A 468 -25.35 -5.69 5.42
CA ASN A 468 -25.83 -6.56 6.48
C ASN A 468 -26.95 -5.88 7.32
N ASP A 469 -26.82 -5.89 8.65
CA ASP A 469 -27.73 -5.22 9.60
C ASP A 469 -27.33 -3.76 9.92
N ILE A 470 -26.28 -3.23 9.28
CA ILE A 470 -25.79 -1.86 9.52
C ILE A 470 -26.46 -0.90 8.53
N SER A 471 -26.98 0.21 9.03
CA SER A 471 -27.43 1.33 8.22
C SER A 471 -27.23 2.64 8.98
N ASP A 472 -26.34 3.49 8.46
CA ASP A 472 -25.98 4.76 9.09
C ASP A 472 -25.95 5.90 8.07
N THR A 473 -26.36 7.09 8.52
CA THR A 473 -26.25 8.33 7.76
C THR A 473 -25.03 9.11 8.24
N VAL A 474 -24.17 9.47 7.30
CA VAL A 474 -22.90 10.16 7.55
C VAL A 474 -22.90 11.52 6.86
N GLU A 475 -22.37 12.52 7.55
CA GLU A 475 -22.12 13.86 7.04
C GLU A 475 -20.61 14.15 7.16
N LEU A 476 -19.95 14.43 6.03
CA LEU A 476 -18.53 14.76 5.98
C LEU A 476 -18.35 16.27 5.77
N LYS A 477 -17.68 16.91 6.73
CA LYS A 477 -17.37 18.35 6.72
C LYS A 477 -15.91 18.58 6.45
N ASN A 478 -15.58 19.66 5.74
CA ASN A 478 -14.23 20.21 5.70
C ASN A 478 -13.16 19.19 5.28
N GLY A 479 -13.46 18.33 4.30
CA GLY A 479 -12.51 17.32 3.83
C GLY A 479 -12.39 16.08 4.73
N ASN A 480 -13.25 15.92 5.73
CA ASN A 480 -13.31 14.68 6.52
C ASN A 480 -13.58 13.46 5.62
N VAL A 481 -13.10 12.31 6.08
CA VAL A 481 -13.26 11.03 5.42
C VAL A 481 -13.90 10.01 6.36
N MET A 482 -14.61 9.05 5.79
CA MET A 482 -15.07 7.85 6.46
C MET A 482 -14.34 6.65 5.87
N MET A 483 -13.90 5.73 6.72
CA MET A 483 -13.24 4.49 6.30
C MET A 483 -13.94 3.29 6.94
N PHE A 484 -14.08 2.21 6.19
CA PHE A 484 -14.54 0.92 6.69
C PHE A 484 -14.10 -0.21 5.75
N ASP A 485 -14.08 -1.43 6.29
CA ASP A 485 -13.61 -2.61 5.60
C ASP A 485 -14.80 -3.54 5.30
N LEU A 486 -14.78 -4.17 4.12
CA LEU A 486 -15.80 -5.14 3.71
C LEU A 486 -15.15 -6.47 3.34
N GLY A 487 -15.65 -7.56 3.94
CA GLY A 487 -15.34 -8.93 3.51
C GLY A 487 -16.14 -9.36 2.28
N PRO A 488 -15.70 -10.39 1.53
CA PRO A 488 -16.32 -10.84 0.28
C PRO A 488 -17.84 -11.07 0.36
N GLU A 489 -18.36 -11.58 1.48
CA GLU A 489 -19.79 -11.85 1.65
C GLU A 489 -20.64 -10.57 1.83
N GLN A 490 -20.03 -9.42 2.11
CA GLN A 490 -20.73 -8.18 2.45
C GLN A 490 -20.98 -7.27 1.22
N TYR A 491 -20.34 -7.56 0.08
CA TYR A 491 -20.43 -6.69 -1.10
C TYR A 491 -21.79 -6.69 -1.77
N SER A 492 -22.44 -7.86 -1.86
CA SER A 492 -23.78 -7.99 -2.47
C SER A 492 -24.83 -7.14 -1.77
N ASP A 493 -24.60 -6.85 -0.49
CA ASP A 493 -25.55 -6.19 0.39
C ASP A 493 -25.23 -4.70 0.58
N LEU A 494 -24.07 -4.24 0.08
CA LEU A 494 -23.68 -2.84 0.16
C LEU A 494 -24.55 -1.98 -0.76
N SER A 495 -25.16 -0.95 -0.19
CA SER A 495 -25.94 0.04 -0.93
C SER A 495 -25.74 1.44 -0.37
N PHE A 496 -25.88 2.43 -1.25
CA PHE A 496 -25.79 3.84 -0.92
C PHE A 496 -27.08 4.56 -1.28
N SER A 497 -27.53 5.47 -0.42
CA SER A 497 -28.76 6.26 -0.61
C SER A 497 -28.64 7.63 0.04
N ASN A 498 -29.64 8.51 -0.18
CA ASN A 498 -29.70 9.86 0.39
C ASN A 498 -28.42 10.68 0.16
N ILE A 499 -27.78 10.51 -1.01
CA ILE A 499 -26.53 11.18 -1.35
C ILE A 499 -26.81 12.66 -1.65
N THR A 500 -26.09 13.54 -0.96
CA THR A 500 -26.12 14.99 -1.14
C THR A 500 -24.69 15.50 -1.33
N GLY A 501 -24.48 16.33 -2.36
CA GLY A 501 -23.15 16.79 -2.77
C GLY A 501 -22.35 15.71 -3.51
N ASN A 502 -21.07 15.98 -3.77
CA ASN A 502 -20.19 15.05 -4.47
C ASN A 502 -19.37 14.24 -3.46
N VAL A 503 -19.73 12.98 -3.23
CA VAL A 503 -18.97 12.08 -2.37
C VAL A 503 -17.97 11.31 -3.23
N GLY A 504 -16.68 11.45 -2.97
CA GLY A 504 -15.66 10.61 -3.60
C GLY A 504 -15.59 9.26 -2.91
N ILE A 505 -15.42 8.18 -3.66
CA ILE A 505 -15.18 6.83 -3.15
C ILE A 505 -13.83 6.32 -3.67
N ALA A 506 -13.01 5.81 -2.76
CA ALA A 506 -11.78 5.09 -3.08
C ALA A 506 -11.87 3.67 -2.51
N ILE A 507 -11.53 2.66 -3.31
CA ILE A 507 -11.62 1.26 -2.93
C ILE A 507 -10.27 0.61 -3.16
N THR A 508 -9.59 0.24 -2.08
CA THR A 508 -8.36 -0.55 -2.15
C THR A 508 -8.69 -2.02 -1.93
N ARG A 509 -8.34 -2.88 -2.89
CA ARG A 509 -8.55 -4.34 -2.82
C ARG A 509 -7.31 -5.09 -3.24
N GLU A 510 -7.14 -6.30 -2.72
CA GLU A 510 -6.09 -7.21 -3.17
C GLU A 510 -6.52 -7.91 -4.46
N VAL A 511 -5.70 -7.80 -5.51
CA VAL A 511 -5.88 -8.53 -6.79
C VAL A 511 -4.90 -9.69 -6.90
N SER A 512 -5.30 -10.73 -7.64
CA SER A 512 -4.48 -11.92 -7.88
C SER A 512 -3.32 -11.65 -8.84
N LEU A 513 -2.28 -12.50 -8.80
CA LEU A 513 -1.17 -12.42 -9.76
C LEU A 513 -1.63 -12.50 -11.23
N SER A 514 -2.64 -13.34 -11.53
CA SER A 514 -3.20 -13.44 -12.88
C SER A 514 -3.83 -12.13 -13.36
N ASP A 515 -4.46 -11.38 -12.46
CA ASP A 515 -5.06 -10.09 -12.80
C ASP A 515 -3.98 -9.02 -13.03
N LEU A 516 -2.89 -9.08 -12.27
CA LEU A 516 -1.77 -8.12 -12.38
C LEU A 516 -1.08 -8.14 -13.73
N ASN A 517 -1.00 -9.30 -14.39
CA ASN A 517 -0.40 -9.41 -15.72
C ASN A 517 -1.15 -8.59 -16.79
N ASN A 518 -2.37 -8.12 -16.49
CA ASN A 518 -3.14 -7.25 -17.40
C ASN A 518 -2.81 -5.76 -17.24
N PHE A 519 -2.02 -5.37 -16.24
CA PHE A 519 -1.66 -3.98 -16.00
C PHE A 519 -0.23 -3.68 -16.49
N PRO A 520 0.03 -2.48 -17.06
CA PRO A 520 1.36 -2.09 -17.46
C PRO A 520 2.29 -2.00 -16.24
N GLN A 521 3.49 -2.56 -16.37
CA GLN A 521 4.52 -2.43 -15.33
C GLN A 521 5.31 -1.14 -15.50
N SER A 522 5.71 -0.53 -14.38
CA SER A 522 6.46 0.72 -14.39
C SER A 522 7.88 0.56 -14.96
N SER A 523 8.29 1.56 -15.72
CA SER A 523 9.68 1.76 -16.17
C SER A 523 10.45 2.75 -15.29
N ASN A 524 9.84 3.30 -14.25
CA ASN A 524 10.45 4.28 -13.36
C ASN A 524 11.39 3.66 -12.32
N PHE A 525 11.43 2.33 -12.24
CA PHE A 525 12.32 1.60 -11.34
C PHE A 525 12.59 0.17 -11.82
N GLU A 526 13.70 -0.38 -11.34
CA GLU A 526 14.14 -1.75 -11.56
C GLU A 526 14.51 -2.39 -10.22
N PHE A 527 14.36 -3.71 -10.11
CA PHE A 527 14.85 -4.44 -8.95
C PHE A 527 15.07 -5.92 -9.27
N THR A 528 15.92 -6.58 -8.49
CA THR A 528 16.21 -8.00 -8.63
C THR A 528 16.34 -8.66 -7.27
N ARG A 529 15.74 -9.85 -7.12
CA ARG A 529 15.92 -10.70 -5.94
C ARG A 529 16.99 -11.75 -6.23
N SER A 530 17.88 -11.99 -5.28
CA SER A 530 18.88 -13.05 -5.33
C SER A 530 18.99 -13.79 -3.99
N TYR A 531 19.42 -15.04 -4.07
CA TYR A 531 19.74 -15.90 -2.94
C TYR A 531 21.26 -16.15 -2.94
N ASN A 532 21.87 -16.28 -1.77
CA ASN A 532 23.30 -16.63 -1.66
C ASN A 532 23.65 -18.00 -2.30
N SER A 533 22.69 -18.92 -2.36
CA SER A 533 22.77 -20.19 -3.10
C SER A 533 21.39 -20.64 -3.55
N THR A 534 21.30 -21.34 -4.68
CA THR A 534 20.07 -22.02 -5.15
C THR A 534 20.05 -23.52 -4.83
N ASP A 535 21.20 -24.10 -4.47
CA ASP A 535 21.31 -25.44 -3.88
C ASP A 535 21.58 -25.28 -2.38
N ILE A 536 20.50 -25.32 -1.60
CA ILE A 536 20.49 -25.01 -0.17
C ILE A 536 20.49 -26.34 0.59
N LYS A 537 21.29 -26.44 1.65
CA LYS A 537 21.31 -27.60 2.54
C LYS A 537 20.42 -27.40 3.74
N ASP A 538 19.85 -28.50 4.26
CA ASP A 538 19.08 -28.42 5.49
C ASP A 538 19.95 -27.90 6.65
N GLY A 539 19.44 -26.92 7.39
CA GLY A 539 20.16 -26.20 8.42
C GLY A 539 20.96 -24.99 7.93
N ASP A 540 21.04 -24.75 6.62
CA ASP A 540 21.69 -23.55 6.09
C ASP A 540 20.94 -22.27 6.49
N LEU A 541 21.73 -21.23 6.72
CA LEU A 541 21.26 -19.85 6.75
C LEU A 541 21.25 -19.30 5.32
N VAL A 542 20.09 -18.86 4.87
CA VAL A 542 19.86 -18.31 3.53
C VAL A 542 19.84 -16.79 3.64
N THR A 543 20.66 -16.12 2.85
CA THR A 543 20.60 -14.66 2.70
C THR A 543 19.82 -14.34 1.44
N VAL A 544 18.79 -13.51 1.57
CA VAL A 544 18.01 -12.97 0.45
C VAL A 544 18.37 -11.50 0.29
N THR A 545 18.77 -11.12 -0.91
CA THR A 545 19.15 -9.75 -1.26
C THR A 545 18.23 -9.24 -2.36
N ILE A 546 17.61 -8.09 -2.15
CA ILE A 546 16.85 -7.36 -3.15
C ILE A 546 17.61 -6.09 -3.51
N ASP A 547 18.18 -6.11 -4.72
CA ASP A 547 18.85 -4.97 -5.35
C ASP A 547 17.79 -4.11 -6.06
N TYR A 548 17.89 -2.79 -6.01
CA TYR A 548 16.90 -1.89 -6.59
C TYR A 548 17.49 -0.59 -7.13
N ASP A 549 16.85 -0.03 -8.14
CA ASP A 549 17.16 1.29 -8.71
C ASP A 549 15.86 2.06 -8.90
N LEU A 550 15.69 3.15 -8.14
CA LEU A 550 14.59 4.09 -8.30
C LEU A 550 15.09 5.24 -9.16
N ASN A 551 14.48 5.46 -10.33
CA ASN A 551 14.90 6.55 -11.21
C ASN A 551 14.77 7.89 -10.47
N LYS A 552 15.91 8.56 -10.25
CA LYS A 552 15.95 9.82 -9.50
C LYS A 552 15.06 10.92 -10.09
N ASP A 553 14.89 10.95 -11.41
CA ASP A 553 14.21 12.01 -12.14
C ASP A 553 12.74 11.66 -12.44
N THR A 554 12.41 10.38 -12.63
CA THR A 554 11.08 9.94 -13.06
C THR A 554 10.31 9.08 -12.05
N ALA A 555 10.92 8.60 -10.96
CA ALA A 555 10.14 7.95 -9.90
C ALA A 555 9.28 8.97 -9.14
N TYR A 556 8.13 8.53 -8.66
CA TYR A 556 7.21 9.34 -7.86
C TYR A 556 7.71 9.42 -6.41
N ASP A 557 7.70 10.62 -5.84
CA ASP A 557 8.10 10.85 -4.45
C ASP A 557 7.26 10.03 -3.45
N GLY A 558 7.95 9.28 -2.58
CA GLY A 558 7.32 8.53 -1.50
C GLY A 558 7.90 7.15 -1.26
N CYS A 559 7.17 6.37 -0.49
CA CYS A 559 7.52 4.98 -0.21
C CYS A 559 7.10 4.08 -1.37
N TYR A 560 8.05 3.26 -1.84
CA TYR A 560 7.80 2.07 -2.62
C TYR A 560 7.87 0.86 -1.68
N GLU A 561 6.74 0.17 -1.53
CA GLU A 561 6.67 -1.06 -0.76
C GLU A 561 7.28 -2.19 -1.60
N VAL A 562 8.29 -2.86 -1.06
CA VAL A 562 8.90 -4.05 -1.66
C VAL A 562 8.44 -5.25 -0.87
N VAL A 563 7.67 -6.14 -1.51
CA VAL A 563 7.11 -7.34 -0.90
C VAL A 563 7.78 -8.57 -1.50
N ASP A 564 8.39 -9.39 -0.64
CA ASP A 564 8.93 -10.70 -1.00
C ASP A 564 8.19 -11.79 -0.24
N VAL A 565 7.72 -12.79 -0.97
CA VAL A 565 7.07 -13.96 -0.39
C VAL A 565 7.97 -15.16 -0.52
N LEU A 566 8.47 -15.66 0.61
CA LEU A 566 9.42 -16.76 0.62
C LEU A 566 8.77 -18.07 0.15
N PRO A 567 9.52 -18.91 -0.59
CA PRO A 567 9.09 -20.26 -0.95
C PRO A 567 8.75 -21.09 0.30
N SER A 568 7.80 -22.02 0.19
CA SER A 568 7.24 -22.77 1.32
C SER A 568 8.28 -23.54 2.15
N GLY A 569 9.43 -23.86 1.55
CA GLY A 569 10.57 -24.53 2.20
C GLY A 569 11.49 -23.62 3.02
N LEU A 570 11.30 -22.30 2.98
CA LEU A 570 12.06 -21.32 3.76
C LEU A 570 11.16 -20.59 4.76
N ARG A 571 11.73 -20.12 5.87
CA ARG A 571 11.05 -19.26 6.86
C ARG A 571 11.88 -18.01 7.13
N PRO A 572 11.29 -16.81 7.09
CA PRO A 572 12.03 -15.59 7.39
C PRO A 572 12.46 -15.54 8.86
N ILE A 573 13.60 -14.91 9.11
CA ILE A 573 14.15 -14.67 10.45
C ILE A 573 13.90 -13.20 10.81
N SER A 574 12.94 -12.96 11.72
CA SER A 574 12.56 -11.61 12.16
C SER A 574 13.51 -11.01 13.21
N ARG A 575 14.37 -11.84 13.83
CA ARG A 575 15.32 -11.44 14.88
C ARG A 575 16.72 -12.04 14.62
N PRO A 576 17.43 -11.58 13.58
CA PRO A 576 18.73 -12.15 13.20
C PRO A 576 19.79 -12.05 14.31
N TYR A 577 19.71 -11.06 15.21
CA TYR A 577 20.61 -10.97 16.37
C TYR A 577 20.50 -12.15 17.34
N GLU A 578 19.34 -12.83 17.43
CA GLU A 578 19.21 -14.06 18.23
C GLU A 578 20.02 -15.23 17.62
N TYR A 579 20.41 -15.10 16.36
CA TYR A 579 21.26 -16.04 15.61
C TYR A 579 22.74 -15.58 15.55
N GLY A 580 23.11 -14.54 16.30
CA GLY A 580 24.48 -14.00 16.31
C GLY A 580 24.86 -13.23 15.03
N ILE A 581 23.86 -12.80 14.26
CA ILE A 581 24.05 -11.95 13.09
C ILE A 581 23.95 -10.50 13.56
N ASP A 582 25.09 -9.81 13.62
CA ASP A 582 25.14 -8.39 13.97
C ASP A 582 24.63 -7.52 12.82
N TYR A 583 23.96 -6.43 13.19
CA TYR A 583 23.52 -5.41 12.24
C TYR A 583 24.71 -4.54 11.83
N ASP A 584 25.07 -4.54 10.55
CA ASP A 584 25.94 -3.52 9.97
C ASP A 584 25.10 -2.38 9.34
N SER A 585 25.76 -1.39 8.75
CA SER A 585 25.09 -0.25 8.12
C SER A 585 24.27 -0.61 6.87
N SER A 586 24.38 -1.84 6.35
CA SER A 586 23.65 -2.33 5.18
C SER A 586 22.34 -3.04 5.51
N TYR A 587 22.09 -3.36 6.79
CA TYR A 587 20.87 -4.04 7.20
C TYR A 587 19.70 -3.07 7.37
N GLN A 588 18.71 -3.15 6.48
CA GLN A 588 17.43 -2.46 6.64
C GLN A 588 16.40 -3.39 7.30
N TYR A 589 15.81 -2.95 8.40
CA TYR A 589 14.80 -3.73 9.12
C TYR A 589 13.49 -3.79 8.29
N PRO A 590 12.93 -4.97 8.02
CA PRO A 590 11.64 -5.08 7.36
C PRO A 590 10.56 -4.30 8.13
N ILE A 591 9.70 -3.60 7.42
CA ILE A 591 8.56 -2.90 8.05
C ILE A 591 7.49 -3.90 8.52
N ARG A 592 7.43 -5.08 7.91
CA ARG A 592 6.47 -6.16 8.21
C ARG A 592 7.09 -7.53 7.90
N VAL A 593 6.85 -8.50 8.76
CA VAL A 593 7.15 -9.93 8.54
C VAL A 593 5.95 -10.75 9.00
N GLU A 594 5.18 -11.28 8.05
CA GLU A 594 3.94 -12.01 8.31
C GLU A 594 3.95 -13.36 7.60
N GLY A 595 4.14 -14.44 8.37
CA GLY A 595 4.25 -15.78 7.81
C GLY A 595 5.43 -15.90 6.84
N GLN A 596 5.14 -16.01 5.54
CA GLN A 596 6.12 -16.08 4.45
C GLN A 596 6.42 -14.72 3.82
N GLU A 597 5.65 -13.68 4.13
CA GLU A 597 5.83 -12.35 3.57
C GLU A 597 6.85 -11.54 4.37
N VAL A 598 7.75 -10.87 3.65
CA VAL A 598 8.68 -9.86 4.18
C VAL A 598 8.50 -8.59 3.36
N SER A 599 8.22 -7.48 4.02
CA SER A 599 7.93 -6.21 3.35
C SER A 599 8.91 -5.13 3.81
N PHE A 600 9.38 -4.31 2.87
CA PHE A 600 10.25 -3.17 3.08
C PHE A 600 9.62 -1.91 2.50
N CYS A 601 10.13 -0.76 2.91
CA CYS A 601 9.79 0.53 2.33
C CYS A 601 11.07 1.20 1.85
N VAL A 602 11.23 1.35 0.53
CA VAL A 602 12.31 2.13 -0.07
C VAL A 602 11.75 3.50 -0.45
N TYR A 603 12.37 4.56 0.06
CA TYR A 603 11.89 5.92 -0.19
C TYR A 603 12.60 6.53 -1.39
N HIS A 604 11.82 6.99 -2.36
CA HIS A 604 12.27 8.02 -3.27
C HIS A 604 11.94 9.38 -2.67
N THR A 605 12.95 10.22 -2.56
CA THR A 605 12.80 11.64 -2.27
C THR A 605 13.65 12.39 -3.30
N GLY A 606 13.04 13.25 -4.10
CA GLY A 606 13.67 13.97 -5.22
C GLY A 606 14.86 14.89 -4.88
N ASN A 607 15.39 14.86 -3.65
CA ASN A 607 16.41 15.80 -3.20
C ASN A 607 17.35 15.26 -2.10
N LEU A 608 17.82 14.01 -2.22
CA LEU A 608 18.99 13.58 -1.46
C LEU A 608 20.06 13.14 -2.44
N GLU A 609 21.10 13.95 -2.62
CA GLU A 609 22.37 13.56 -3.28
C GLU A 609 22.92 12.25 -2.66
N ASP A 610 22.56 11.99 -1.40
CA ASP A 610 22.81 10.76 -0.66
C ASP A 610 21.50 9.96 -0.45
N GLN A 611 20.75 9.60 -1.51
CA GLN A 611 20.03 8.33 -1.42
C GLN A 611 21.13 7.25 -1.34
N ASN A 612 21.57 6.95 -0.11
CA ASN A 612 22.51 5.88 0.17
C ASN A 612 21.83 4.57 -0.22
N TYR A 613 21.92 4.25 -1.51
CA TYR A 613 21.52 3.00 -2.06
C TYR A 613 22.10 1.90 -1.17
N THR A 614 21.19 1.13 -0.58
CA THR A 614 21.52 0.03 0.29
C THR A 614 20.60 -1.10 -0.11
N PRO A 615 21.10 -2.21 -0.66
CA PRO A 615 20.25 -3.32 -1.03
C PRO A 615 19.48 -3.83 0.20
N LEU A 616 18.27 -4.31 -0.01
CA LEU A 616 17.48 -4.88 1.08
C LEU A 616 17.98 -6.29 1.35
N VAL A 617 18.46 -6.53 2.57
CA VAL A 617 19.01 -7.84 2.96
C VAL A 617 18.23 -8.38 4.15
N TYR A 618 17.74 -9.61 4.02
CA TYR A 618 17.17 -10.35 5.14
C TYR A 618 17.56 -11.82 5.08
N TYR A 619 17.28 -12.53 6.18
CA TYR A 619 17.71 -13.90 6.37
C TYR A 619 16.53 -14.84 6.48
N ALA A 620 16.73 -16.07 6.02
CA ALA A 620 15.78 -17.16 6.13
C ALA A 620 16.49 -18.44 6.57
N ARG A 621 15.72 -19.36 7.16
CA ARG A 621 16.17 -20.72 7.49
C ARG A 621 15.39 -21.74 6.69
N THR A 622 15.98 -22.93 6.50
CA THR A 622 15.27 -24.07 5.92
C THR A 622 14.17 -24.56 6.84
N ALA A 623 13.07 -25.01 6.23
CA ALA A 623 11.93 -25.62 6.91
C ALA A 623 11.76 -27.10 6.57
N SER A 624 11.95 -27.47 5.30
CA SER A 624 11.80 -28.84 4.81
C SER A 624 12.55 -29.06 3.50
N LEU A 625 13.01 -30.30 3.27
CA LEU A 625 13.60 -30.69 1.98
C LEU A 625 12.58 -30.62 0.85
N GLY A 626 13.05 -30.47 -0.38
CA GLY A 626 12.21 -30.47 -1.56
C GLY A 626 12.58 -29.39 -2.56
N THR A 627 11.73 -29.23 -3.55
CA THR A 627 11.85 -28.19 -4.56
C THR A 627 10.69 -27.22 -4.42
N TYR A 628 10.98 -25.94 -4.26
CA TYR A 628 9.98 -24.93 -3.94
C TYR A 628 10.00 -23.80 -4.95
N THR A 629 8.81 -23.29 -5.24
CA THR A 629 8.64 -22.12 -6.09
C THR A 629 8.79 -20.87 -5.24
N ALA A 630 9.75 -20.02 -5.62
CA ALA A 630 9.83 -18.66 -5.12
C ALA A 630 9.07 -17.77 -6.10
N GLU A 631 7.88 -17.33 -5.70
CA GLU A 631 7.04 -16.44 -6.51
C GLU A 631 7.73 -15.09 -6.78
N GLU A 632 7.20 -14.33 -7.71
CA GLU A 632 7.67 -12.99 -8.06
C GLU A 632 7.71 -12.07 -6.82
N THR A 633 8.77 -11.29 -6.67
CA THR A 633 8.77 -10.14 -5.75
C THR A 633 7.94 -9.00 -6.34
N ILE A 634 7.39 -8.12 -5.52
CA ILE A 634 6.67 -6.92 -5.98
C ILE A 634 7.36 -5.68 -5.44
N MET A 635 7.47 -4.65 -6.27
CA MET A 635 7.72 -3.28 -5.82
C MET A 635 6.60 -2.38 -6.31
N GLN A 636 5.97 -1.61 -5.41
CA GLN A 636 4.82 -0.75 -5.74
C GLN A 636 4.86 0.56 -4.95
N SER A 637 4.52 1.68 -5.60
CA SER A 637 4.31 2.96 -4.90
C SER A 637 3.06 2.90 -4.01
N ILE A 638 3.19 3.28 -2.74
CA ILE A 638 2.06 3.34 -1.81
C ILE A 638 1.08 4.46 -2.19
N LYS A 639 1.58 5.55 -2.78
CA LYS A 639 0.77 6.70 -3.18
C LYS A 639 0.08 6.49 -4.54
N ALA A 640 0.78 5.87 -5.49
CA ALA A 640 0.29 5.60 -6.84
C ALA A 640 0.34 4.10 -7.12
N ARG A 641 -0.67 3.34 -6.67
CA ARG A 641 -0.64 1.87 -6.73
C ARG A 641 -0.60 1.29 -8.16
N SER A 642 -0.94 2.08 -9.17
CA SER A 642 -0.73 1.72 -10.58
C SER A 642 0.76 1.66 -10.95
N GLU A 643 1.64 2.32 -10.20
CA GLU A 643 3.09 2.22 -10.34
C GLU A 643 3.60 1.00 -9.58
N PHE A 644 3.64 -0.13 -10.25
CA PHE A 644 4.19 -1.36 -9.72
C PHE A 644 5.05 -2.09 -10.75
N LYS A 645 5.89 -3.01 -10.28
CA LYS A 645 6.65 -3.91 -11.12
C LYS A 645 6.82 -5.26 -10.41
N LEU A 646 6.80 -6.32 -11.21
CA LEU A 646 7.01 -7.69 -10.76
C LEU A 646 8.45 -8.09 -11.00
N GLY A 647 9.04 -8.74 -10.01
CA GLY A 647 10.34 -9.37 -10.09
C GLY A 647 10.28 -10.70 -10.83
N THR A 648 11.37 -11.45 -10.77
CA THR A 648 11.46 -12.74 -11.45
C THR A 648 11.12 -13.91 -10.52
N ARG A 649 10.37 -14.85 -11.08
CA ARG A 649 10.14 -16.15 -10.46
C ARG A 649 11.43 -16.95 -10.40
N ALA A 650 11.64 -17.66 -9.30
CA ALA A 650 12.78 -18.54 -9.12
C ALA A 650 12.36 -19.90 -8.54
N GLN A 651 13.29 -20.84 -8.53
CA GLN A 651 13.12 -22.14 -7.88
C GLN A 651 14.23 -22.30 -6.85
N VAL A 652 13.86 -22.78 -5.67
CA VAL A 652 14.78 -23.06 -4.57
C VAL A 652 14.75 -24.55 -4.29
N LYS A 653 15.91 -25.19 -4.29
CA LYS A 653 16.04 -26.60 -3.97
C LYS A 653 16.72 -26.75 -2.62
N ILE A 654 16.06 -27.45 -1.71
CA ILE A 654 16.58 -27.76 -0.37
C ILE A 654 16.88 -29.25 -0.31
N THR A 655 18.14 -29.59 -0.10
CA THR A 655 18.63 -30.97 -0.04
C THR A 655 19.27 -31.27 1.31
N GLN A 656 19.44 -32.56 1.59
CA GLN A 656 20.14 -33.00 2.80
C GLN A 656 21.62 -32.58 2.81
#